data_AF-A0A9J7LFY0-F1
#
_entry.id   AF-A0A9J7LFY0-F1
#
_cell.length_a   1.000
_cell.length_b   1.000
_cell.length_c   1.000
_cell.angle_alpha   90.00
_cell.angle_beta   90.00
_cell.angle_gamma   90.00
#
_symmetry.space_group_name_H-M   'P 1'
#
loop_
_entity.id
_entity.type
_entity.pdbx_description
1 polymer ?
#
loop_
_entity_poly.entity_id
_entity_poly.type
_entity_poly.pdbx_seq_one_letter_code
_entity_poly.pdbx_strand_id
1 'polypeptide(L)'
;MGRRAGKTSGVGDVVVLAALLGLAGGVVVPTTYGEVNGVELPTSFIGGAVFDRIYTFKGIPYAAPPVGDLRWRPPQDPAGWTGVRDAAQFGARCPQVVEMPFPPGSPLYELSGPFRSNSSSEDCLFLNVYTPNVASTADLPVMVWLHGGGLAIGSADTYPAEIPTSLNNVVMVTINYRLGNLGFLPTRDAETDGNVALMDMAKALQWVQANIRNFGGDPDRVTIFGQSGGAWGVSLLVMSPETRGLYRRAISQSGVAGLGASRRGDTAKTENLAASLNCPMDSFDDMMSCLRSKPAHDLLELDAPVPIVGGSFLPDADDLWDIMYKKQVNEVDYLLGTMDGEFSYGLLAAVPQVTADGLDRTVFEEILPAQLNFIAAQFPDGNVDNIVQPVIDQYMNPDSDDPIYTRDRFIQLMTDYRFTATTVLMAQAVAAHDTARVYQYEFQHHTTSVSPERPPYAKADHGDDLFYMFGIPLLRDDTGASWKYSFTQEERDLSLDMMAYWVNFAANGDPSDFTGAARMRDLVTWPRYMTSSQSYLKLDVTSSADVKIRESNMKFWNEEVPRLMGKDVIAVGDDFVVSTTHGDVRGSEFLTSSVVGNALFDRVFTFKGIPYAAPPVGDLRWRPPQDPAGWTGVRDVTEFGARCPQVEYPLPHPIYGEVLGSGGIASSEDCLFLNVYTPNVSDTANLPVMVWIHGGAWYFGSSSTYPAEIPTSLNNVVMVTINYRLGNLGFLPTLDDDAPGNFGLLDAIKALEWVQSNIQNFGGDPDRVTIFGESAGGWSVSLLVMSPMATGLFHRAISQSGVAGVPVAQKGDITLTQNLALSLNCSTDSYDDMMSCLRGLPSEDFLTLMAWPVVIDGRFLLQSPWDLMNHKFINRVDYLLGTNNDEVGYELAAEFPFIDADGMTRAEFESNLPFLLQQVVDQYLVGSVDMILQPAIDQYLDPDMADDPIYLRDQFKQLLMDAFFTSQTVMMAKTEAGMLAVAWEASSRVYQYELQHRASVFSFRPPYVGVDHGDDLFFLFGLPLLRDDKGSNWKYSFTQEERDLSLDMMAYWVNFATNGDPNDSTGAARMRDMVNWPRFMTSSQSYLKLDVTSSADVKLRESNMKFWNEEVPRLMGKHVHSNRASHGTRETSCSLSVLAFTFLVFYLLA
;
A
#
# COMPACT_ATOMS: atom_id res chain seq x y z
N MET A 1 -51.20 14.50 51.00
CA MET A 1 -51.51 13.70 49.80
C MET A 1 -50.47 14.03 48.73
N GLY A 2 -49.84 13.02 48.12
CA GLY A 2 -48.96 13.17 46.96
C GLY A 2 -47.46 12.93 47.21
N ARG A 3 -47.06 11.69 47.54
CA ARG A 3 -45.66 11.22 47.35
C ARG A 3 -45.46 10.94 45.85
N ARG A 4 -44.52 11.61 45.18
CA ARG A 4 -43.96 11.16 43.90
C ARG A 4 -42.76 10.26 44.20
N ALA A 5 -42.92 8.97 43.91
CA ALA A 5 -41.83 8.02 43.82
C ALA A 5 -41.29 8.08 42.38
N GLY A 6 -40.06 8.55 42.20
CA GLY A 6 -39.30 8.35 40.97
C GLY A 6 -38.55 7.03 41.10
N LYS A 7 -38.87 6.05 40.24
CA LYS A 7 -38.08 4.83 40.06
C LYS A 7 -36.97 5.13 39.06
N THR A 8 -35.72 5.17 39.50
CA THR A 8 -34.55 5.07 38.63
C THR A 8 -34.21 3.59 38.47
N SER A 9 -34.49 3.03 37.29
CA SER A 9 -34.14 1.64 36.92
C SER A 9 -32.74 1.63 36.31
N GLY A 10 -31.71 1.61 37.16
CA GLY A 10 -30.30 1.51 36.73
C GLY A 10 -29.86 0.08 36.47
N VAL A 11 -28.67 -0.10 35.89
CA VAL A 11 -28.23 -1.39 35.31
C VAL A 11 -28.01 -2.53 36.33
N GLY A 12 -28.07 -2.22 37.62
CA GLY A 12 -27.50 -3.02 38.72
C GLY A 12 -28.32 -4.19 39.28
N ASP A 13 -29.52 -4.50 38.82
CA ASP A 13 -30.26 -5.67 39.34
C ASP A 13 -29.65 -7.05 38.99
N VAL A 14 -28.56 -7.13 38.21
CA VAL A 14 -27.93 -8.42 37.82
C VAL A 14 -27.30 -9.15 39.03
N VAL A 15 -26.93 -8.43 40.09
CA VAL A 15 -26.25 -9.01 41.27
C VAL A 15 -27.23 -9.57 42.32
N VAL A 16 -28.54 -9.33 42.21
CA VAL A 16 -29.50 -9.86 43.20
C VAL A 16 -29.88 -11.33 42.96
N LEU A 17 -29.64 -11.90 41.76
CA LEU A 17 -29.87 -13.34 41.55
C LEU A 17 -28.80 -14.25 42.17
N ALA A 18 -27.62 -13.73 42.55
CA ALA A 18 -26.61 -14.50 43.29
C ALA A 18 -27.04 -14.82 44.74
N ALA A 19 -28.03 -14.11 45.28
CA ALA A 19 -28.54 -14.35 46.64
C ALA A 19 -29.42 -15.64 46.75
N LEU A 20 -29.58 -16.42 45.67
CA LEU A 20 -30.32 -17.69 45.67
C LEU A 20 -29.43 -18.95 45.64
N LEU A 21 -28.10 -18.82 45.64
CA LEU A 21 -27.20 -19.97 45.49
C LEU A 21 -26.80 -20.60 46.83
N GLY A 22 -27.73 -21.34 47.43
CA GLY A 22 -27.42 -22.34 48.47
C GLY A 22 -26.80 -23.63 47.94
N LEU A 23 -26.52 -23.75 46.63
CA LEU A 23 -26.11 -25.00 45.96
C LEU A 23 -25.18 -24.82 44.73
N ALA A 24 -24.40 -23.73 44.61
CA ALA A 24 -23.40 -23.65 43.54
C ALA A 24 -22.16 -24.50 43.92
N GLY A 25 -21.74 -25.41 43.04
CA GLY A 25 -20.49 -26.16 43.22
C GLY A 25 -19.30 -25.22 43.14
N GLY A 26 -18.40 -25.27 44.14
CA GLY A 26 -17.14 -24.53 44.10
C GLY A 26 -16.15 -25.16 43.12
N VAL A 27 -15.39 -24.34 42.41
CA VAL A 27 -14.32 -24.79 41.50
C VAL A 27 -12.99 -24.27 42.00
N VAL A 28 -12.07 -25.20 42.31
CA VAL A 28 -10.76 -24.86 42.85
C VAL A 28 -9.71 -24.85 41.76
N VAL A 29 -8.95 -23.76 41.66
CA VAL A 29 -7.87 -23.57 40.68
C VAL A 29 -6.57 -23.20 41.41
N PRO A 30 -5.43 -23.84 41.10
CA PRO A 30 -4.15 -23.46 41.67
C PRO A 30 -3.60 -22.18 41.03
N THR A 31 -2.98 -21.32 41.85
CA THR A 31 -2.17 -20.17 41.41
C THR A 31 -0.76 -20.29 41.96
N THR A 32 0.17 -19.45 41.48
CA THR A 32 1.54 -19.35 41.98
C THR A 32 1.62 -19.04 43.48
N TYR A 33 0.58 -18.45 44.08
CA TYR A 33 0.56 -18.02 45.48
C TYR A 33 -0.34 -18.87 46.38
N GLY A 34 -1.14 -19.78 45.80
CA GLY A 34 -2.05 -20.68 46.53
C GLY A 34 -3.31 -21.01 45.73
N GLU A 35 -4.14 -21.90 46.25
CA GLU A 35 -5.38 -22.31 45.60
C GLU A 35 -6.50 -21.29 45.82
N VAL A 36 -7.34 -21.08 44.80
CA VAL A 36 -8.53 -20.21 44.86
C VAL A 36 -9.79 -20.98 44.52
N ASN A 37 -10.89 -20.72 45.24
CA ASN A 37 -12.21 -21.30 44.98
C ASN A 37 -13.13 -20.27 44.30
N GLY A 38 -13.49 -20.52 43.05
CA GLY A 38 -14.43 -19.72 42.29
C GLY A 38 -15.86 -20.23 42.36
N VAL A 39 -16.74 -19.56 41.63
CA VAL A 39 -18.18 -19.83 41.56
C VAL A 39 -18.59 -20.17 40.13
N GLU A 40 -19.34 -21.25 39.97
CA GLU A 40 -20.06 -21.57 38.74
C GLU A 40 -21.34 -20.72 38.63
N LEU A 41 -21.44 -19.94 37.55
CA LEU A 41 -22.52 -18.98 37.32
C LEU A 41 -23.38 -19.41 36.11
N PRO A 42 -24.69 -19.64 36.28
CA PRO A 42 -25.59 -19.90 35.16
C PRO A 42 -25.80 -18.65 34.30
N THR A 43 -25.91 -18.79 32.99
CA THR A 43 -25.96 -17.66 32.03
C THR A 43 -27.37 -17.36 31.49
N SER A 44 -28.41 -17.95 32.09
CA SER A 44 -29.80 -17.82 31.61
C SER A 44 -30.35 -16.37 31.60
N PHE A 45 -29.68 -15.46 32.32
CA PHE A 45 -30.00 -14.03 32.33
C PHE A 45 -29.40 -13.26 31.14
N ILE A 46 -28.67 -13.95 30.25
CA ILE A 46 -28.00 -13.39 29.08
C ILE A 46 -28.69 -13.91 27.83
N GLY A 47 -29.22 -13.00 27.01
CA GLY A 47 -29.87 -13.37 25.76
C GLY A 47 -28.87 -13.90 24.74
N GLY A 48 -29.07 -15.15 24.31
CA GLY A 48 -28.25 -15.76 23.27
C GLY A 48 -26.94 -16.37 23.75
N ALA A 49 -26.75 -16.53 25.07
CA ALA A 49 -25.59 -17.21 25.66
C ALA A 49 -25.31 -18.56 24.99
N VAL A 50 -24.02 -18.83 24.74
CA VAL A 50 -23.54 -20.07 24.12
C VAL A 50 -23.24 -21.12 25.18
N PHE A 51 -22.66 -20.72 26.30
CA PHE A 51 -22.41 -21.59 27.44
C PHE A 51 -23.55 -21.48 28.44
N ASP A 52 -24.13 -22.60 28.87
CA ASP A 52 -25.17 -22.65 29.92
C ASP A 52 -24.67 -22.10 31.28
N ARG A 53 -23.34 -22.09 31.45
CA ARG A 53 -22.62 -21.67 32.66
C ARG A 53 -21.22 -21.20 32.33
N ILE A 54 -20.69 -20.32 33.17
CA ILE A 54 -19.28 -19.91 33.17
C ILE A 54 -18.71 -19.99 34.59
N TYR A 55 -17.40 -19.89 34.74
CA TYR A 55 -16.71 -19.85 36.02
C TYR A 55 -16.19 -18.45 36.30
N THR A 56 -16.37 -18.00 37.54
CA THR A 56 -15.93 -16.67 37.98
C THR A 56 -15.06 -16.78 39.22
N PHE A 57 -13.95 -16.04 39.23
CA PHE A 57 -13.02 -15.94 40.35
C PHE A 57 -12.75 -14.46 40.58
N LYS A 58 -13.16 -13.93 41.73
CA LYS A 58 -13.17 -12.50 42.05
C LYS A 58 -12.28 -12.23 43.26
N GLY A 59 -11.62 -11.07 43.28
CA GLY A 59 -10.82 -10.64 44.43
C GLY A 59 -9.51 -11.42 44.64
N ILE A 60 -8.87 -11.89 43.57
CA ILE A 60 -7.57 -12.58 43.65
C ILE A 60 -6.46 -11.53 43.80
N PRO A 61 -5.63 -11.56 44.86
CA PRO A 61 -4.52 -10.63 44.98
C PRO A 61 -3.43 -10.99 43.96
N TYR A 62 -3.04 -10.04 43.12
CA TYR A 62 -1.93 -10.21 42.19
C TYR A 62 -0.64 -9.54 42.68
N ALA A 63 -0.75 -8.66 43.69
CA ALA A 63 0.36 -7.97 44.34
C ALA A 63 0.11 -7.84 45.85
N ALA A 64 1.18 -7.58 46.60
CA ALA A 64 1.09 -7.24 48.02
C ALA A 64 0.35 -5.91 48.24
N PRO A 65 -0.34 -5.73 49.37
CA PRO A 65 -1.02 -4.46 49.69
C PRO A 65 -0.05 -3.27 49.63
N PRO A 66 -0.30 -2.23 48.81
CA PRO A 66 0.61 -1.09 48.63
C PRO A 66 0.46 -0.05 49.77
N VAL A 67 0.44 -0.53 51.01
CA VAL A 67 0.22 0.28 52.23
C VAL A 67 1.51 0.61 52.96
N GLY A 68 1.50 1.65 53.78
CA GLY A 68 2.63 2.03 54.64
C GLY A 68 3.90 2.29 53.83
N ASP A 69 4.97 1.57 54.14
CA ASP A 69 6.27 1.72 53.46
C ASP A 69 6.23 1.34 51.97
N LEU A 70 5.24 0.52 51.54
CA LEU A 70 5.05 0.15 50.14
C LEU A 70 4.27 1.19 49.33
N ARG A 71 3.75 2.26 49.98
CA ARG A 71 3.11 3.35 49.26
C ARG A 71 4.14 4.08 48.38
N TRP A 72 3.77 4.27 47.11
CA TRP A 72 4.63 4.76 46.02
C TRP A 72 5.89 3.92 45.77
N ARG A 73 5.85 2.62 46.07
CA ARG A 73 6.88 1.66 45.62
C ARG A 73 6.35 0.76 44.49
N PRO A 74 7.24 0.10 43.72
CA PRO A 74 6.82 -0.91 42.76
C PRO A 74 6.02 -2.03 43.44
N PRO A 75 5.00 -2.60 42.79
CA PRO A 75 4.20 -3.67 43.36
C PRO A 75 5.06 -4.92 43.62
N GLN A 76 4.89 -5.51 44.80
CA GLN A 76 5.61 -6.71 45.23
C GLN A 76 4.74 -7.95 45.12
N ASP A 77 5.33 -9.14 45.14
CA ASP A 77 4.58 -10.39 45.20
C ASP A 77 3.71 -10.46 46.46
N PRO A 78 2.45 -10.91 46.36
CA PRO A 78 1.62 -11.12 47.53
C PRO A 78 2.19 -12.27 48.37
N ALA A 79 1.93 -12.23 49.69
CA ALA A 79 2.24 -13.36 50.55
C ALA A 79 1.43 -14.60 50.11
N GLY A 80 2.13 -15.72 49.89
CA GLY A 80 1.47 -16.99 49.61
C GLY A 80 0.59 -17.45 50.77
N TRP A 81 -0.48 -18.19 50.47
CA TRP A 81 -1.42 -18.72 51.47
C TRP A 81 -1.48 -20.24 51.44
N THR A 82 -1.78 -20.83 52.60
CA THR A 82 -2.03 -22.28 52.75
C THR A 82 -3.52 -22.56 52.77
N GLY A 83 -3.96 -23.60 52.06
CA GLY A 83 -5.37 -23.92 51.89
C GLY A 83 -6.00 -23.19 50.71
N VAL A 84 -7.34 -23.24 50.62
CA VAL A 84 -8.09 -22.66 49.51
C VAL A 84 -8.65 -21.30 49.91
N ARG A 85 -8.28 -20.25 49.18
CA ARG A 85 -8.82 -18.89 49.37
C ARG A 85 -10.15 -18.75 48.64
N ASP A 86 -11.14 -18.17 49.30
CA ASP A 86 -12.43 -17.87 48.67
C ASP A 86 -12.28 -16.71 47.67
N ALA A 87 -12.71 -16.94 46.43
CA ALA A 87 -12.69 -15.99 45.33
C ALA A 87 -14.12 -15.77 44.78
N ALA A 88 -15.14 -15.78 45.64
CA ALA A 88 -16.53 -15.54 45.26
C ALA A 88 -16.92 -14.05 45.19
N GLN A 89 -16.13 -13.14 45.80
CA GLN A 89 -16.46 -11.71 45.93
C GLN A 89 -15.34 -10.82 45.40
N PHE A 90 -15.72 -9.64 44.91
CA PHE A 90 -14.76 -8.64 44.47
C PHE A 90 -13.86 -8.16 45.62
N GLY A 91 -12.60 -7.88 45.29
CA GLY A 91 -11.69 -7.19 46.20
C GLY A 91 -12.10 -5.73 46.44
N ALA A 92 -11.45 -5.07 47.39
CA ALA A 92 -11.71 -3.66 47.67
C ALA A 92 -11.27 -2.77 46.49
N ARG A 93 -11.99 -1.67 46.29
CA ARG A 93 -11.66 -0.64 45.29
C ARG A 93 -10.48 0.20 45.77
N CYS A 94 -9.64 0.65 44.84
CA CYS A 94 -8.59 1.61 45.18
C CYS A 94 -9.20 2.95 45.62
N PRO A 95 -8.54 3.68 46.55
CA PRO A 95 -9.04 4.96 47.05
C PRO A 95 -9.15 5.98 45.93
N GLN A 96 -10.29 6.66 45.87
CA GLN A 96 -10.65 7.60 44.80
C GLN A 96 -11.74 8.56 45.28
N VAL A 97 -11.86 9.72 44.62
CA VAL A 97 -12.91 10.70 44.93
C VAL A 97 -14.27 10.14 44.49
N VAL A 98 -15.27 10.19 45.38
CA VAL A 98 -16.58 9.50 45.18
C VAL A 98 -17.62 10.41 44.48
N GLU A 99 -17.36 11.71 44.33
CA GLU A 99 -18.25 12.60 43.58
C GLU A 99 -18.11 12.33 42.08
N MET A 100 -19.18 11.78 41.49
CA MET A 100 -19.26 11.53 40.05
C MET A 100 -19.71 12.80 39.32
N PRO A 101 -18.86 13.42 38.49
CA PRO A 101 -19.21 14.66 37.77
C PRO A 101 -20.03 14.42 36.50
N PHE A 102 -20.40 13.16 36.18
CA PHE A 102 -21.07 12.83 34.92
C PHE A 102 -22.60 12.96 35.03
N PRO A 103 -23.27 13.54 34.01
CA PRO A 103 -24.73 13.66 34.01
C PRO A 103 -25.42 12.31 33.81
N PRO A 104 -26.66 12.14 34.32
CA PRO A 104 -27.51 10.97 34.00
C PRO A 104 -27.62 10.72 32.50
N GLY A 105 -27.69 9.45 32.10
CA GLY A 105 -27.67 9.05 30.70
C GLY A 105 -26.29 9.03 30.03
N SER A 106 -25.22 9.52 30.67
CA SER A 106 -23.86 9.29 30.17
C SER A 106 -23.42 7.85 30.44
N PRO A 107 -22.60 7.21 29.59
CA PRO A 107 -22.21 5.81 29.75
C PRO A 107 -21.50 5.54 31.07
N LEU A 108 -20.60 6.44 31.45
CA LEU A 108 -19.89 6.36 32.70
C LEU A 108 -20.83 6.46 33.91
N TYR A 109 -21.89 7.28 33.86
CA TYR A 109 -22.90 7.33 34.91
C TYR A 109 -23.74 6.04 34.97
N GLU A 110 -24.22 5.55 33.83
CA GLU A 110 -25.10 4.38 33.76
C GLU A 110 -24.37 3.07 34.11
N LEU A 111 -23.10 2.94 33.71
CA LEU A 111 -22.25 1.80 34.04
C LEU A 111 -21.73 1.86 35.48
N SER A 112 -21.43 3.05 36.03
CA SER A 112 -20.93 3.18 37.41
C SER A 112 -22.03 3.09 38.48
N GLY A 113 -23.30 3.23 38.10
CA GLY A 113 -24.49 3.33 38.97
C GLY A 113 -24.56 2.36 40.17
N PRO A 114 -25.38 1.29 40.21
CA PRO A 114 -25.69 0.63 41.49
C PRO A 114 -24.58 -0.27 42.06
N PHE A 115 -23.38 -0.27 41.48
CA PHE A 115 -22.22 -1.08 41.86
C PHE A 115 -21.55 -0.57 43.14
N ARG A 116 -22.30 -0.42 44.23
CA ARG A 116 -21.75 -0.06 45.54
C ARG A 116 -21.19 -1.29 46.24
N SER A 117 -20.04 -1.78 45.80
CA SER A 117 -19.08 -2.29 46.79
C SER A 117 -18.62 -1.06 47.58
N ASN A 118 -19.18 -0.86 48.77
CA ASN A 118 -18.82 0.28 49.63
C ASN A 118 -17.42 0.14 50.24
N SER A 119 -16.68 -0.95 49.97
CA SER A 119 -15.33 -1.15 50.50
C SER A 119 -14.28 -0.55 49.57
N SER A 120 -13.79 0.63 49.92
CA SER A 120 -12.55 1.20 49.39
C SER A 120 -11.41 0.99 50.41
N SER A 121 -10.22 0.64 49.92
CA SER A 121 -9.03 0.36 50.73
C SER A 121 -7.78 0.62 49.92
N GLU A 122 -6.67 1.02 50.55
CA GLU A 122 -5.35 1.01 49.88
C GLU A 122 -4.88 -0.41 49.55
N ASP A 123 -5.32 -1.41 50.31
CA ASP A 123 -5.21 -2.81 49.89
C ASP A 123 -6.25 -3.07 48.80
N CYS A 124 -5.87 -2.83 47.54
CA CYS A 124 -6.80 -2.88 46.40
C CYS A 124 -6.25 -3.59 45.15
N LEU A 125 -5.03 -4.14 45.17
CA LEU A 125 -4.38 -4.76 44.00
C LEU A 125 -4.90 -6.18 43.76
N PHE A 126 -6.17 -6.23 43.35
CA PHE A 126 -6.92 -7.44 43.04
C PHE A 126 -7.28 -7.53 41.56
N LEU A 127 -7.42 -8.75 41.07
CA LEU A 127 -7.97 -9.06 39.76
C LEU A 127 -9.11 -10.08 39.84
N ASN A 128 -9.87 -10.16 38.75
CA ASN A 128 -10.98 -11.08 38.59
C ASN A 128 -10.83 -11.82 37.25
N VAL A 129 -11.15 -13.11 37.24
CA VAL A 129 -11.08 -13.99 36.06
C VAL A 129 -12.46 -14.57 35.76
N TYR A 130 -12.87 -14.50 34.50
CA TYR A 130 -14.11 -15.04 33.97
C TYR A 130 -13.75 -15.98 32.82
N THR A 131 -14.18 -17.24 32.90
CA THR A 131 -13.81 -18.26 31.91
C THR A 131 -14.94 -19.23 31.64
N PRO A 132 -15.19 -19.63 30.38
CA PRO A 132 -16.13 -20.69 30.07
C PRO A 132 -15.56 -22.09 30.38
N ASN A 133 -14.25 -22.23 30.57
CA ASN A 133 -13.58 -23.52 30.74
C ASN A 133 -12.31 -23.41 31.59
N VAL A 134 -12.23 -24.19 32.67
CA VAL A 134 -11.05 -24.23 33.58
C VAL A 134 -10.03 -25.32 33.23
N ALA A 135 -10.22 -26.06 32.14
CA ALA A 135 -9.24 -27.04 31.69
C ALA A 135 -8.00 -26.34 31.13
N SER A 136 -6.81 -26.70 31.62
CA SER A 136 -5.54 -26.09 31.20
C SER A 136 -5.12 -26.36 29.76
N THR A 137 -5.85 -27.22 29.05
CA THR A 137 -5.68 -27.51 27.62
C THR A 137 -6.72 -26.81 26.75
N ALA A 138 -7.55 -25.91 27.32
CA ALA A 138 -8.55 -25.20 26.56
C ALA A 138 -7.93 -24.16 25.62
N ASP A 139 -6.77 -23.61 25.99
CA ASP A 139 -5.99 -22.63 25.23
C ASP A 139 -6.91 -21.55 24.64
N LEU A 140 -7.60 -20.81 25.49
CA LEU A 140 -8.53 -19.75 25.06
C LEU A 140 -7.80 -18.40 24.96
N PRO A 141 -8.12 -17.54 23.97
CA PRO A 141 -7.67 -16.15 23.96
C PRO A 141 -7.98 -15.45 25.29
N VAL A 142 -7.07 -14.58 25.75
CA VAL A 142 -7.19 -13.87 27.02
C VAL A 142 -7.30 -12.37 26.77
N MET A 143 -8.31 -11.72 27.34
CA MET A 143 -8.51 -10.27 27.27
C MET A 143 -8.42 -9.64 28.65
N VAL A 144 -7.47 -8.74 28.87
CA VAL A 144 -7.19 -8.08 30.15
C VAL A 144 -7.67 -6.63 30.11
N TRP A 145 -8.71 -6.33 30.87
CA TRP A 145 -9.39 -5.04 30.92
C TRP A 145 -8.72 -4.06 31.90
N LEU A 146 -8.36 -2.89 31.38
CA LEU A 146 -7.96 -1.71 32.13
C LEU A 146 -9.12 -0.71 32.15
N HIS A 147 -9.65 -0.42 33.33
CA HIS A 147 -10.86 0.40 33.46
C HIS A 147 -10.64 1.88 33.12
N GLY A 148 -11.72 2.56 32.72
CA GLY A 148 -11.68 4.00 32.46
C GLY A 148 -11.63 4.85 33.73
N GLY A 149 -11.90 6.15 33.59
CA GLY A 149 -11.94 7.11 34.70
C GLY A 149 -10.71 8.04 34.80
N GLY A 150 -10.08 8.32 33.64
CA GLY A 150 -8.96 9.27 33.55
C GLY A 150 -7.78 8.94 34.47
N LEU A 151 -7.59 7.66 34.81
CA LEU A 151 -6.57 7.17 35.76
C LEU A 151 -6.71 7.70 37.22
N ALA A 152 -7.78 8.45 37.52
CA ALA A 152 -8.05 9.04 38.84
C ALA A 152 -9.18 8.32 39.59
N ILE A 153 -10.15 7.76 38.85
CA ILE A 153 -11.30 7.00 39.38
C ILE A 153 -11.52 5.72 38.57
N GLY A 154 -12.47 4.88 39.00
CA GLY A 154 -12.86 3.63 38.35
C GLY A 154 -12.50 2.38 39.14
N SER A 155 -12.98 1.23 38.68
CA SER A 155 -12.75 -0.07 39.32
C SER A 155 -13.10 -1.25 38.40
N ALA A 156 -12.50 -2.40 38.65
CA ALA A 156 -12.68 -3.64 37.91
C ALA A 156 -14.08 -4.27 38.04
N ASP A 157 -14.82 -3.92 39.10
CA ASP A 157 -16.16 -4.48 39.41
C ASP A 157 -17.31 -3.74 38.71
N THR A 158 -17.01 -2.71 37.92
CA THR A 158 -18.00 -1.90 37.19
C THR A 158 -18.48 -2.57 35.90
N TYR A 159 -17.71 -3.50 35.34
CA TYR A 159 -17.92 -4.01 33.98
C TYR A 159 -18.39 -5.47 33.99
N PRO A 160 -19.50 -5.82 33.32
CA PRO A 160 -20.08 -7.16 33.34
C PRO A 160 -19.37 -8.10 32.36
N ALA A 161 -18.11 -8.46 32.68
CA ALA A 161 -17.29 -9.35 31.88
C ALA A 161 -17.89 -10.77 31.71
N GLU A 162 -18.88 -11.14 32.52
CA GLU A 162 -19.65 -12.37 32.38
C GLU A 162 -20.31 -12.49 30.99
N ILE A 163 -20.75 -11.38 30.40
CA ILE A 163 -21.51 -11.37 29.15
C ILE A 163 -20.66 -11.78 27.95
N PRO A 164 -19.55 -11.07 27.60
CA PRO A 164 -18.69 -11.48 26.50
C PRO A 164 -18.12 -12.89 26.70
N THR A 165 -17.83 -13.29 27.94
CA THR A 165 -17.37 -14.66 28.30
C THR A 165 -18.44 -15.73 28.02
N SER A 166 -19.71 -15.45 28.29
CA SER A 166 -20.81 -16.40 28.08
C SER A 166 -21.18 -16.62 26.61
N LEU A 167 -20.78 -15.68 25.74
CA LEU A 167 -21.12 -15.66 24.31
C LEU A 167 -19.97 -16.14 23.42
N ASN A 168 -18.73 -16.07 23.91
CA ASN A 168 -17.55 -16.32 23.11
C ASN A 168 -16.51 -17.19 23.84
N ASN A 169 -15.66 -17.87 23.08
CA ASN A 169 -14.55 -18.67 23.61
C ASN A 169 -13.38 -17.76 24.05
N VAL A 170 -13.54 -17.03 25.15
CA VAL A 170 -12.54 -16.06 25.64
C VAL A 170 -12.46 -16.10 27.17
N VAL A 171 -11.26 -15.86 27.71
CA VAL A 171 -11.05 -15.60 29.13
C VAL A 171 -10.94 -14.10 29.35
N MET A 172 -11.84 -13.54 30.15
CA MET A 172 -11.79 -12.12 30.51
C MET A 172 -11.10 -11.95 31.86
N VAL A 173 -10.21 -10.99 31.98
CA VAL A 173 -9.56 -10.59 33.23
C VAL A 173 -9.82 -9.11 33.47
N THR A 174 -10.34 -8.74 34.65
CA THR A 174 -10.49 -7.32 35.04
C THR A 174 -9.59 -7.02 36.23
N ILE A 175 -8.88 -5.88 36.22
CA ILE A 175 -7.88 -5.57 37.25
C ILE A 175 -8.15 -4.21 37.92
N ASN A 176 -7.89 -4.12 39.22
CA ASN A 176 -7.74 -2.85 39.92
C ASN A 176 -6.26 -2.45 39.93
N TYR A 177 -5.96 -1.17 39.80
CA TYR A 177 -4.62 -0.58 39.91
C TYR A 177 -4.69 0.74 40.68
N ARG A 178 -3.57 1.20 41.25
CA ARG A 178 -3.54 2.47 42.00
C ARG A 178 -3.95 3.65 41.11
N LEU A 179 -4.66 4.62 41.70
CA LEU A 179 -5.26 5.75 40.98
C LEU A 179 -4.76 7.10 41.48
N GLY A 180 -4.85 8.12 40.62
CA GLY A 180 -4.52 9.51 40.94
C GLY A 180 -3.15 9.65 41.59
N ASN A 181 -3.07 10.46 42.65
CA ASN A 181 -1.84 10.66 43.41
C ASN A 181 -1.30 9.38 44.07
N LEU A 182 -2.09 8.34 44.29
CA LEU A 182 -1.54 7.07 44.81
C LEU A 182 -0.82 6.25 43.74
N GLY A 183 -1.15 6.49 42.46
CA GLY A 183 -0.63 5.76 41.31
C GLY A 183 0.45 6.49 40.50
N PHE A 184 0.43 7.83 40.52
CA PHE A 184 1.18 8.68 39.58
C PHE A 184 1.87 9.89 40.22
N LEU A 185 2.02 9.93 41.55
CA LEU A 185 2.69 11.07 42.21
C LEU A 185 4.19 11.07 41.86
N PRO A 186 4.74 12.16 41.31
CA PRO A 186 6.16 12.21 40.97
C PRO A 186 7.05 12.01 42.20
N THR A 187 8.08 11.17 42.06
CA THR A 187 9.06 10.97 43.14
C THR A 187 10.49 11.14 42.61
N ARG A 188 11.47 11.31 43.51
CA ARG A 188 12.90 11.26 43.17
C ARG A 188 13.46 9.83 43.18
N ASP A 189 12.60 8.84 43.36
CA ASP A 189 13.02 7.44 43.39
C ASP A 189 13.26 6.94 41.98
N ALA A 190 14.53 6.68 41.68
CA ALA A 190 15.00 6.24 40.39
C ALA A 190 14.41 4.90 39.90
N GLU A 191 13.83 4.10 40.80
CA GLU A 191 13.18 2.83 40.42
C GLU A 191 11.73 3.05 39.98
N THR A 192 11.02 4.05 40.52
CA THR A 192 9.59 4.23 40.28
C THR A 192 9.27 5.38 39.34
N ASP A 193 10.05 6.46 39.46
CA ASP A 193 9.81 7.79 38.88
C ASP A 193 8.36 8.30 39.06
N GLY A 194 7.56 7.71 39.95
CA GLY A 194 6.15 8.03 40.19
C GLY A 194 5.11 7.21 39.41
N ASN A 195 5.47 6.42 38.39
CA ASN A 195 4.53 5.66 37.53
C ASN A 195 4.05 4.31 38.12
N VAL A 196 3.84 4.24 39.44
CA VAL A 196 3.63 2.95 40.13
C VAL A 196 2.33 2.23 39.73
N ALA A 197 1.33 2.96 39.23
CA ALA A 197 0.12 2.37 38.66
C ALA A 197 0.36 1.63 37.33
N LEU A 198 1.27 2.12 36.47
CA LEU A 198 1.66 1.38 35.26
C LEU A 198 2.39 0.08 35.64
N MET A 199 3.18 0.13 36.71
CA MET A 199 3.82 -1.05 37.27
C MET A 199 2.81 -2.04 37.86
N ASP A 200 1.71 -1.56 38.47
CA ASP A 200 0.60 -2.41 38.90
C ASP A 200 -0.02 -3.17 37.72
N MET A 201 -0.29 -2.47 36.62
CA MET A 201 -0.81 -3.08 35.39
C MET A 201 0.17 -4.13 34.85
N ALA A 202 1.47 -3.81 34.76
CA ALA A 202 2.49 -4.75 34.35
C ALA A 202 2.58 -5.97 35.29
N LYS A 203 2.44 -5.77 36.61
CA LYS A 203 2.44 -6.84 37.59
C LYS A 203 1.23 -7.76 37.46
N ALA A 204 0.06 -7.21 37.16
CA ALA A 204 -1.12 -8.01 36.85
C ALA A 204 -0.92 -8.83 35.57
N LEU A 205 -0.26 -8.29 34.55
CA LEU A 205 0.08 -9.05 33.33
C LEU A 205 1.09 -10.16 33.59
N GLN A 206 2.09 -9.93 34.45
CA GLN A 206 2.99 -10.99 34.91
C GLN A 206 2.23 -12.09 35.66
N TRP A 207 1.23 -11.73 36.47
CA TRP A 207 0.35 -12.70 37.10
C TRP A 207 -0.43 -13.51 36.06
N VAL A 208 -0.99 -12.84 35.05
CA VAL A 208 -1.72 -13.50 33.94
C VAL A 208 -0.81 -14.49 33.23
N GLN A 209 0.39 -14.07 32.82
CA GLN A 209 1.38 -14.93 32.17
C GLN A 209 1.70 -16.19 33.00
N ALA A 210 1.82 -16.04 34.32
CA ALA A 210 2.16 -17.15 35.21
C ALA A 210 0.98 -18.08 35.56
N ASN A 211 -0.27 -17.60 35.49
CA ASN A 211 -1.41 -18.29 36.10
C ASN A 211 -2.56 -18.61 35.13
N ILE A 212 -2.75 -17.86 34.05
CA ILE A 212 -4.00 -17.89 33.27
C ILE A 212 -4.28 -19.23 32.61
N ARG A 213 -3.22 -20.03 32.35
CA ARG A 213 -3.33 -21.41 31.87
C ARG A 213 -4.15 -22.30 32.81
N ASN A 214 -4.09 -22.07 34.12
CA ASN A 214 -4.90 -22.84 35.07
C ASN A 214 -6.39 -22.43 35.06
N PHE A 215 -6.72 -21.32 34.40
CA PHE A 215 -8.09 -20.84 34.17
C PHE A 215 -8.55 -21.10 32.72
N GLY A 216 -7.80 -21.92 31.97
CA GLY A 216 -8.07 -22.29 30.57
C GLY A 216 -7.64 -21.26 29.53
N GLY A 217 -6.99 -20.17 29.93
CA GLY A 217 -6.48 -19.16 29.01
C GLY A 217 -5.09 -19.49 28.46
N ASP A 218 -4.79 -18.95 27.29
CA ASP A 218 -3.51 -19.08 26.62
C ASP A 218 -2.62 -17.86 26.91
N PRO A 219 -1.52 -17.99 27.67
CA PRO A 219 -0.62 -16.88 27.97
C PRO A 219 0.09 -16.32 26.72
N ASP A 220 0.15 -17.08 25.62
CA ASP A 220 0.74 -16.62 24.35
C ASP A 220 -0.26 -15.82 23.49
N ARG A 221 -1.54 -15.79 23.88
CA ARG A 221 -2.63 -15.01 23.22
C ARG A 221 -3.31 -14.05 24.18
N VAL A 222 -2.51 -13.22 24.85
CA VAL A 222 -2.98 -12.15 25.73
C VAL A 222 -3.18 -10.85 24.94
N THR A 223 -4.35 -10.26 25.09
CA THR A 223 -4.74 -8.95 24.56
C THR A 223 -5.05 -8.01 25.72
N ILE A 224 -4.38 -6.87 25.79
CA ILE A 224 -4.74 -5.81 26.75
C ILE A 224 -5.75 -4.87 26.11
N PHE A 225 -6.77 -4.45 26.84
CA PHE A 225 -7.73 -3.49 26.33
C PHE A 225 -8.26 -2.56 27.40
N GLY A 226 -8.65 -1.35 27.01
CA GLY A 226 -9.17 -0.35 27.93
C GLY A 226 -9.91 0.76 27.22
N GLN A 227 -10.63 1.57 27.99
CA GLN A 227 -11.35 2.75 27.50
C GLN A 227 -10.94 4.01 28.28
N SER A 228 -10.86 5.17 27.61
CA SER A 228 -10.50 6.45 28.23
C SER A 228 -9.16 6.36 28.97
N GLY A 229 -9.09 6.71 30.26
CA GLY A 229 -7.89 6.51 31.09
C GLY A 229 -7.33 5.09 31.07
N GLY A 230 -8.16 4.06 30.91
CA GLY A 230 -7.70 2.68 30.72
C GLY A 230 -7.04 2.47 29.35
N ALA A 231 -7.57 3.10 28.30
CA ALA A 231 -6.95 3.12 26.98
C ALA A 231 -5.63 3.90 26.96
N TRP A 232 -5.51 4.96 27.77
CA TRP A 232 -4.24 5.63 28.06
C TRP A 232 -3.25 4.67 28.71
N GLY A 233 -3.70 3.93 29.74
CA GLY A 233 -2.92 2.84 30.34
C GLY A 233 -2.43 1.84 29.30
N VAL A 234 -3.31 1.33 28.43
CA VAL A 234 -2.93 0.43 27.32
C VAL A 234 -1.84 1.05 26.45
N SER A 235 -2.03 2.27 25.95
CA SER A 235 -1.05 2.91 25.08
C SER A 235 0.29 3.19 25.78
N LEU A 236 0.29 3.51 27.07
CA LEU A 236 1.51 3.70 27.87
C LEU A 236 2.25 2.38 28.08
N LEU A 237 1.54 1.26 28.24
CA LEU A 237 2.16 -0.07 28.23
C LEU A 237 2.76 -0.37 26.85
N VAL A 238 2.09 -0.01 25.74
CA VAL A 238 2.64 -0.16 24.38
C VAL A 238 3.88 0.70 24.14
N MET A 239 3.95 1.89 24.74
CA MET A 239 5.14 2.75 24.71
C MET A 239 6.27 2.27 25.65
N SER A 240 5.98 1.35 26.58
CA SER A 240 6.93 0.93 27.61
C SER A 240 7.74 -0.30 27.17
N PRO A 241 9.08 -0.23 27.10
CA PRO A 241 9.90 -1.39 26.79
C PRO A 241 9.81 -2.50 27.87
N GLU A 242 9.50 -2.15 29.12
CA GLU A 242 9.40 -3.07 30.26
C GLU A 242 8.23 -4.07 30.15
N THR A 243 7.26 -3.79 29.28
CA THR A 243 6.06 -4.63 29.12
C THR A 243 6.18 -5.58 27.93
N ARG A 244 7.29 -5.51 27.18
CA ARG A 244 7.51 -6.30 25.97
C ARG A 244 7.41 -7.79 26.26
N GLY A 245 6.56 -8.49 25.52
CA GLY A 245 6.33 -9.93 25.65
C GLY A 245 5.31 -10.33 26.73
N LEU A 246 4.72 -9.38 27.47
CA LEU A 246 3.63 -9.69 28.42
C LEU A 246 2.26 -9.83 27.73
N TYR A 247 2.12 -9.34 26.51
CA TYR A 247 0.91 -9.43 25.68
C TYR A 247 1.31 -9.41 24.20
N ARG A 248 0.42 -9.89 23.34
CA ARG A 248 0.62 -9.91 21.89
C ARG A 248 -0.16 -8.81 21.17
N ARG A 249 -1.25 -8.35 21.76
CA ARG A 249 -2.20 -7.43 21.13
C ARG A 249 -2.71 -6.38 22.11
N ALA A 250 -3.12 -5.23 21.58
CA ALA A 250 -3.64 -4.11 22.35
C ALA A 250 -4.93 -3.56 21.73
N ILE A 251 -5.85 -3.08 22.57
CA ILE A 251 -7.04 -2.35 22.13
C ILE A 251 -7.23 -1.06 22.94
N SER A 252 -7.30 0.09 22.27
CA SER A 252 -7.53 1.40 22.90
C SER A 252 -8.83 2.02 22.42
N GLN A 253 -9.79 2.13 23.32
CA GLN A 253 -11.12 2.66 23.05
C GLN A 253 -11.24 4.10 23.57
N SER A 254 -11.66 5.03 22.72
CA SER A 254 -11.77 6.46 23.05
C SER A 254 -10.47 7.07 23.57
N GLY A 255 -9.42 6.96 22.76
CA GLY A 255 -8.16 7.70 22.91
C GLY A 255 -6.95 6.88 23.36
N VAL A 256 -5.79 7.50 23.20
CA VAL A 256 -4.47 7.03 23.65
C VAL A 256 -3.79 8.13 24.46
N ALA A 257 -2.80 7.78 25.26
CA ALA A 257 -2.03 8.73 26.04
C ALA A 257 -1.21 9.63 25.10
N GLY A 258 -1.65 10.87 24.95
CA GLY A 258 -0.94 11.89 24.17
C GLY A 258 -1.14 13.31 24.71
N LEU A 259 -1.80 13.47 25.86
CA LEU A 259 -2.05 14.77 26.47
C LEU A 259 -1.44 14.80 27.86
N GLY A 260 -0.14 15.01 27.98
CA GLY A 260 0.52 15.01 29.29
C GLY A 260 1.79 14.20 29.32
N ALA A 261 2.94 14.82 29.62
CA ALA A 261 3.99 14.12 30.35
C ALA A 261 4.78 15.06 31.28
N SER A 262 5.05 14.62 32.50
CA SER A 262 6.04 15.24 33.37
C SER A 262 7.39 14.58 33.12
N ARG A 263 8.47 15.33 33.32
CA ARG A 263 9.82 14.77 33.22
C ARG A 263 10.27 14.19 34.55
N ARG A 264 11.06 13.13 34.48
CA ARG A 264 11.78 12.60 35.64
C ARG A 264 12.50 13.72 36.40
N GLY A 265 12.28 13.75 37.72
CA GLY A 265 12.87 14.74 38.61
C GLY A 265 12.03 16.00 38.82
N ASP A 266 10.96 16.22 38.05
CA ASP A 266 9.98 17.27 38.37
C ASP A 266 9.12 16.84 39.57
N THR A 267 9.37 17.47 40.71
CA THR A 267 8.67 17.20 41.97
C THR A 267 7.69 18.29 42.38
N ALA A 268 7.37 19.24 41.50
CA ALA A 268 6.53 20.40 41.85
C ALA A 268 5.15 19.98 42.36
N LYS A 269 4.50 18.99 41.71
CA LYS A 269 3.21 18.46 42.16
C LYS A 269 3.30 17.87 43.57
N THR A 270 4.35 17.09 43.83
CA THR A 270 4.61 16.44 45.13
C THR A 270 4.89 17.45 46.23
N GLU A 271 5.66 18.49 45.92
CA GLU A 271 5.97 19.58 46.85
C GLU A 271 4.71 20.41 47.19
N ASN A 272 3.86 20.68 46.20
CA ASN A 272 2.59 21.38 46.42
C ASN A 272 1.61 20.56 47.29
N LEU A 273 1.51 19.25 47.06
CA LEU A 273 0.71 18.34 47.89
C LEU A 273 1.27 18.24 49.33
N ALA A 274 2.60 18.17 49.48
CA ALA A 274 3.24 18.18 50.78
C ALA A 274 2.96 19.48 51.54
N ALA A 275 3.06 20.63 50.87
CA ALA A 275 2.78 21.93 51.46
C ALA A 275 1.31 22.05 51.91
N SER A 276 0.35 21.60 51.09
CA SER A 276 -1.08 21.64 51.43
C SER A 276 -1.44 20.77 52.65
N LEU A 277 -0.67 19.70 52.88
CA LEU A 277 -0.83 18.77 54.00
C LEU A 277 0.09 19.07 55.20
N ASN A 278 0.76 20.23 55.19
CA ASN A 278 1.70 20.67 56.23
C ASN A 278 2.82 19.66 56.52
N CYS A 279 3.39 19.06 55.46
CA CYS A 279 4.58 18.23 55.57
C CYS A 279 5.87 19.08 55.57
N PRO A 280 6.96 18.59 56.21
CA PRO A 280 8.24 19.28 56.20
C PRO A 280 8.81 19.35 54.78
N MET A 281 9.38 20.50 54.40
CA MET A 281 9.91 20.77 53.06
C MET A 281 11.46 20.80 53.03
N ASP A 282 12.11 20.62 54.19
CA ASP A 282 13.57 20.77 54.34
C ASP A 282 14.36 19.59 53.73
N SER A 283 13.72 18.43 53.61
CA SER A 283 14.29 17.19 53.08
C SER A 283 13.22 16.43 52.29
N PHE A 284 13.56 15.97 51.09
CA PHE A 284 12.64 15.20 50.25
C PHE A 284 12.24 13.88 50.92
N ASP A 285 13.17 13.24 51.64
CA ASP A 285 12.90 11.98 52.34
C ASP A 285 11.95 12.19 53.53
N ASP A 286 12.13 13.26 54.30
CA ASP A 286 11.24 13.60 55.42
C ASP A 286 9.85 14.02 54.91
N MET A 287 9.81 14.74 53.78
CA MET A 287 8.58 15.10 53.07
C MET A 287 7.80 13.85 52.64
N MET A 288 8.46 12.92 51.96
CA MET A 288 7.86 11.67 51.51
C MET A 288 7.46 10.77 52.69
N SER A 289 8.26 10.72 53.76
CA SER A 289 7.90 10.00 54.99
C SER A 289 6.65 10.59 55.64
N CYS A 290 6.53 11.92 55.68
CA CYS A 290 5.32 12.59 56.15
C CYS A 290 4.10 12.26 55.28
N LEU A 291 4.24 12.35 53.95
CA LEU A 291 3.18 12.04 53.00
C LEU A 291 2.72 10.58 53.11
N ARG A 292 3.64 9.62 53.30
CA ARG A 292 3.29 8.20 53.55
C ARG A 292 2.53 7.99 54.86
N SER A 293 2.71 8.85 55.86
CA SER A 293 1.97 8.79 57.13
C SER A 293 0.53 9.32 57.04
N LYS A 294 0.20 10.05 55.97
CA LYS A 294 -1.14 10.62 55.79
C LYS A 294 -2.15 9.53 55.42
N PRO A 295 -3.40 9.63 55.90
CA PRO A 295 -4.50 8.81 55.39
C PRO A 295 -4.67 8.94 53.87
N ALA A 296 -5.04 7.85 53.18
CA ALA A 296 -5.29 7.87 51.73
C ALA A 296 -6.22 8.98 51.27
N HIS A 297 -7.32 9.21 52.01
CA HIS A 297 -8.35 10.18 51.65
C HIS A 297 -7.83 11.64 51.58
N ASP A 298 -6.78 11.97 52.34
CA ASP A 298 -6.16 13.30 52.33
C ASP A 298 -5.26 13.51 51.10
N LEU A 299 -4.96 12.43 50.35
CA LEU A 299 -4.06 12.44 49.18
C LEU A 299 -4.81 12.45 47.85
N LEU A 300 -6.13 12.27 47.87
CA LEU A 300 -6.94 12.09 46.67
C LEU A 300 -7.17 13.40 45.92
N GLU A 301 -7.24 13.30 44.60
CA GLU A 301 -7.48 14.40 43.68
C GLU A 301 -8.29 13.88 42.48
N LEU A 302 -9.11 14.74 41.88
CA LEU A 302 -9.94 14.38 40.72
C LEU A 302 -9.24 14.62 39.37
N ASP A 303 -8.23 15.48 39.35
CA ASP A 303 -7.49 15.82 38.13
C ASP A 303 -6.78 14.58 37.56
N ALA A 304 -6.88 14.41 36.23
CA ALA A 304 -6.22 13.33 35.54
C ALA A 304 -4.70 13.41 35.80
N PRO A 305 -4.07 12.34 36.29
CA PRO A 305 -2.64 12.34 36.53
C PRO A 305 -1.89 12.39 35.19
N VAL A 306 -0.72 13.03 35.23
CA VAL A 306 0.18 13.14 34.10
C VAL A 306 1.25 12.03 34.22
N PRO A 307 1.45 11.18 33.19
CA PRO A 307 2.48 10.15 33.22
C PRO A 307 3.88 10.76 33.19
N ILE A 308 4.89 10.02 33.66
CA ILE A 308 6.24 10.55 33.84
C ILE A 308 7.21 9.87 32.86
N VAL A 309 7.86 10.65 31.97
CA VAL A 309 8.82 10.16 30.96
C VAL A 309 10.27 10.36 31.44
N GLY A 310 11.25 9.72 30.79
CA GLY A 310 12.66 9.81 31.21
C GLY A 310 13.07 8.77 32.27
N GLY A 311 12.19 7.83 32.57
CA GLY A 311 12.33 6.88 33.66
C GLY A 311 12.74 5.47 33.23
N SER A 312 12.70 4.53 34.18
CA SER A 312 12.93 3.10 33.89
C SER A 312 11.78 2.48 33.09
N PHE A 313 10.55 2.93 33.33
CA PHE A 313 9.34 2.32 32.75
C PHE A 313 8.96 2.89 31.38
N LEU A 314 9.03 4.21 31.19
CA LEU A 314 8.80 4.87 29.91
C LEU A 314 10.15 5.37 29.35
N PRO A 315 10.39 5.27 28.03
CA PRO A 315 11.63 5.69 27.40
C PRO A 315 12.09 7.10 27.78
N ASP A 316 13.40 7.34 27.61
CA ASP A 316 13.95 8.69 27.70
C ASP A 316 13.52 9.52 26.48
N ALA A 317 12.57 10.42 26.70
CA ALA A 317 11.92 11.23 25.69
C ALA A 317 11.52 12.58 26.28
N ASP A 318 11.42 13.60 25.43
CA ASP A 318 11.03 14.95 25.86
C ASP A 318 9.54 15.03 26.26
N ASP A 319 8.70 14.21 25.61
CA ASP A 319 7.26 14.06 25.80
C ASP A 319 6.76 12.75 25.14
N LEU A 320 5.48 12.41 25.29
CA LEU A 320 4.89 11.20 24.67
C LEU A 320 4.80 11.28 23.13
N TRP A 321 4.72 12.50 22.57
CA TRP A 321 4.66 12.68 21.13
C TRP A 321 5.98 12.30 20.46
N ASP A 322 7.10 12.61 21.11
CA ASP A 322 8.44 12.22 20.68
C ASP A 322 8.58 10.69 20.54
N ILE A 323 8.01 9.92 21.47
CA ILE A 323 7.96 8.45 21.38
C ILE A 323 7.19 8.01 20.12
N MET A 324 6.04 8.62 19.84
CA MET A 324 5.23 8.30 18.66
C MET A 324 5.89 8.73 17.34
N TYR A 325 6.42 9.95 17.26
CA TYR A 325 7.14 10.46 16.08
C TYR A 325 8.38 9.64 15.76
N LYS A 326 9.12 9.23 16.79
CA LYS A 326 10.30 8.36 16.66
C LYS A 326 9.95 6.88 16.47
N LYS A 327 8.65 6.54 16.45
CA LYS A 327 8.15 5.15 16.28
C LYS A 327 8.74 4.20 17.33
N GLN A 328 8.94 4.68 18.55
CA GLN A 328 9.54 3.93 19.67
C GLN A 328 8.47 3.20 20.49
N VAL A 329 7.61 2.45 19.82
CA VAL A 329 6.53 1.68 20.43
C VAL A 329 6.82 0.18 20.32
N ASN A 330 6.20 -0.63 21.19
CA ASN A 330 6.30 -2.08 21.09
C ASN A 330 5.56 -2.59 19.84
N GLU A 331 6.16 -3.58 19.18
CA GLU A 331 5.58 -4.25 18.03
C GLU A 331 4.46 -5.23 18.46
N VAL A 332 3.21 -4.78 18.32
CA VAL A 332 2.00 -5.53 18.69
C VAL A 332 0.91 -5.32 17.66
N ASP A 333 0.01 -6.29 17.50
CA ASP A 333 -1.23 -6.01 16.76
C ASP A 333 -2.07 -5.03 17.59
N TYR A 334 -2.63 -3.98 16.97
CA TYR A 334 -3.31 -2.91 17.70
C TYR A 334 -4.64 -2.51 17.05
N LEU A 335 -5.74 -2.64 17.79
CA LEU A 335 -7.04 -2.05 17.45
C LEU A 335 -7.23 -0.75 18.23
N LEU A 336 -7.57 0.36 17.58
CA LEU A 336 -7.81 1.62 18.29
C LEU A 336 -8.91 2.44 17.64
N GLY A 337 -9.62 3.25 18.42
CA GLY A 337 -10.69 4.05 17.85
C GLY A 337 -11.26 5.10 18.79
N THR A 338 -12.14 5.91 18.22
CA THR A 338 -12.82 7.02 18.90
C THR A 338 -14.31 7.04 18.58
N MET A 339 -15.06 7.84 19.31
CA MET A 339 -16.44 8.20 18.97
C MET A 339 -16.44 9.40 17.99
N ASP A 340 -17.50 9.55 17.20
CA ASP A 340 -17.69 10.72 16.32
C ASP A 340 -18.13 12.01 17.05
N GLY A 341 -18.39 11.90 18.35
CA GLY A 341 -18.72 13.00 19.26
C GLY A 341 -18.30 12.72 20.71
N GLU A 342 -17.03 12.35 20.95
CA GLU A 342 -16.46 12.11 22.28
C GLU A 342 -16.81 13.22 23.30
N PHE A 343 -16.93 14.47 22.84
CA PHE A 343 -17.22 15.61 23.70
C PHE A 343 -18.66 16.15 23.53
N SER A 344 -19.62 15.29 23.18
CA SER A 344 -20.98 15.73 22.81
C SER A 344 -21.96 15.80 23.99
N TYR A 345 -21.74 15.06 25.08
CA TYR A 345 -22.62 15.11 26.25
C TYR A 345 -21.90 14.95 27.59
N GLY A 346 -21.37 13.76 27.91
CA GLY A 346 -20.86 13.43 29.25
C GLY A 346 -19.69 14.31 29.67
N LEU A 347 -18.69 14.45 28.78
CA LEU A 347 -17.54 15.32 29.03
C LEU A 347 -17.86 16.82 28.82
N LEU A 348 -18.87 17.13 28.01
CA LEU A 348 -19.29 18.50 27.73
C LEU A 348 -19.84 19.22 28.97
N ALA A 349 -20.36 18.46 29.95
CA ALA A 349 -20.82 18.99 31.23
C ALA A 349 -19.75 19.78 32.01
N ALA A 350 -18.46 19.57 31.71
CA ALA A 350 -17.36 20.36 32.26
C ALA A 350 -17.25 21.79 31.67
N VAL A 351 -17.99 22.09 30.61
CA VAL A 351 -18.00 23.39 29.91
C VAL A 351 -19.44 23.93 29.89
N PRO A 352 -19.95 24.46 31.03
CA PRO A 352 -21.36 24.82 31.19
C PRO A 352 -21.86 25.94 30.26
N GLN A 353 -20.96 26.64 29.59
CA GLN A 353 -21.26 27.64 28.58
C GLN A 353 -21.85 27.03 27.29
N VAL A 354 -21.60 25.74 27.05
CA VAL A 354 -22.07 25.03 25.86
C VAL A 354 -23.43 24.39 26.19
N THR A 355 -24.48 24.84 25.51
CA THR A 355 -25.85 24.43 25.84
C THR A 355 -26.60 23.83 24.64
N ALA A 356 -27.79 23.29 24.89
CA ALA A 356 -28.68 22.84 23.83
C ALA A 356 -29.11 23.96 22.86
N ASP A 357 -29.13 25.20 23.34
CA ASP A 357 -29.48 26.39 22.54
C ASP A 357 -28.28 26.92 21.71
N GLY A 358 -27.09 26.32 21.87
CA GLY A 358 -25.87 26.68 21.16
C GLY A 358 -24.76 27.22 22.08
N LEU A 359 -23.73 27.77 21.45
CA LEU A 359 -22.58 28.44 22.07
C LEU A 359 -22.35 29.78 21.34
N ASP A 360 -22.46 30.89 22.05
CA ASP A 360 -22.19 32.21 21.45
C ASP A 360 -20.73 32.32 20.99
N ARG A 361 -20.51 32.94 19.83
CA ARG A 361 -19.19 33.09 19.21
C ARG A 361 -18.18 33.82 20.10
N THR A 362 -18.62 34.87 20.79
CA THR A 362 -17.77 35.64 21.71
C THR A 362 -17.38 34.81 22.92
N VAL A 363 -18.34 34.04 23.44
CA VAL A 363 -18.11 33.13 24.58
C VAL A 363 -17.16 32.00 24.18
N PHE A 364 -17.30 31.46 22.97
CA PHE A 364 -16.34 30.48 22.42
C PHE A 364 -14.92 31.02 22.40
N GLU A 365 -14.71 32.21 21.85
CA GLU A 365 -13.38 32.84 21.78
C GLU A 365 -12.82 33.16 23.18
N GLU A 366 -13.68 33.49 24.15
CA GLU A 366 -13.29 33.70 25.55
C GLU A 366 -12.80 32.41 26.24
N ILE A 367 -13.49 31.29 26.02
CA ILE A 367 -13.16 30.02 26.71
C ILE A 367 -12.07 29.20 25.99
N LEU A 368 -11.85 29.42 24.68
CA LEU A 368 -10.95 28.61 23.86
C LEU A 368 -9.50 28.57 24.39
N PRO A 369 -8.86 29.69 24.77
CA PRO A 369 -7.48 29.65 25.28
C PRO A 369 -7.34 28.75 26.51
N ALA A 370 -8.33 28.76 27.42
CA ALA A 370 -8.32 27.90 28.60
C ALA A 370 -8.41 26.40 28.24
N GLN A 371 -9.15 26.05 27.18
CA GLN A 371 -9.23 24.67 26.69
C GLN A 371 -7.95 24.22 25.97
N LEU A 372 -7.30 25.12 25.24
CA LEU A 372 -6.06 24.87 24.50
C LEU A 372 -4.80 24.92 25.39
N ASN A 373 -4.86 25.53 26.57
CA ASN A 373 -3.76 25.46 27.55
C ASN A 373 -3.37 24.02 27.88
N PHE A 374 -4.33 23.09 27.82
CA PHE A 374 -4.07 21.68 28.05
C PHE A 374 -3.11 21.07 27.03
N ILE A 375 -3.14 21.50 25.76
CA ILE A 375 -2.20 21.04 24.73
C ILE A 375 -0.92 21.89 24.71
N ALA A 376 -1.01 23.20 24.96
CA ALA A 376 0.16 24.08 25.01
C ALA A 376 1.13 23.68 26.13
N ALA A 377 0.60 23.31 27.30
CA ALA A 377 1.39 22.83 28.44
C ALA A 377 2.14 21.50 28.18
N GLN A 378 1.92 20.87 27.02
CA GLN A 378 2.57 19.61 26.63
C GLN A 378 3.90 19.81 25.93
N PHE A 379 4.14 21.00 25.41
CA PHE A 379 5.38 21.33 24.71
C PHE A 379 6.24 22.17 25.65
N PRO A 380 7.54 21.86 25.83
CA PRO A 380 8.42 22.60 26.73
C PRO A 380 8.43 24.11 26.49
N ASP A 381 8.33 24.53 25.22
CA ASP A 381 8.28 25.93 24.79
C ASP A 381 6.89 26.33 24.24
N GLY A 382 5.85 25.56 24.57
CA GLY A 382 4.51 25.75 24.05
C GLY A 382 3.87 27.05 24.53
N ASN A 383 3.36 27.85 23.60
CA ASN A 383 2.56 29.03 23.89
C ASN A 383 1.17 28.90 23.26
N VAL A 384 0.13 28.91 24.09
CA VAL A 384 -1.27 28.81 23.64
C VAL A 384 -1.62 29.91 22.63
N ASP A 385 -1.05 31.10 22.78
CA ASP A 385 -1.33 32.24 21.89
C ASP A 385 -0.94 31.95 20.43
N ASN A 386 0.02 31.04 20.20
CA ASN A 386 0.46 30.67 18.85
C ASN A 386 -0.59 29.83 18.10
N ILE A 387 -1.53 29.19 18.80
CA ILE A 387 -2.49 28.25 18.19
C ILE A 387 -3.95 28.70 18.30
N VAL A 388 -4.28 29.66 19.15
CA VAL A 388 -5.68 30.13 19.31
C VAL A 388 -6.29 30.52 17.96
N GLN A 389 -5.64 31.42 17.22
CA GLN A 389 -6.17 31.87 15.92
C GLN A 389 -6.13 30.77 14.85
N PRO A 390 -5.03 30.02 14.65
CA PRO A 390 -5.02 28.89 13.72
C PRO A 390 -6.12 27.85 13.98
N VAL A 391 -6.43 27.55 15.26
CA VAL A 391 -7.51 26.63 15.63
C VAL A 391 -8.88 27.20 15.24
N ILE A 392 -9.09 28.50 15.47
CA ILE A 392 -10.30 29.20 15.02
C ILE A 392 -10.44 29.07 13.50
N ASP A 393 -9.38 29.39 12.75
CA ASP A 393 -9.39 29.39 11.29
C ASP A 393 -9.64 27.97 10.72
N GLN A 394 -9.13 26.93 11.39
CA GLN A 394 -9.32 25.54 10.97
C GLN A 394 -10.77 25.05 11.15
N TYR A 395 -11.44 25.44 12.24
CA TYR A 395 -12.74 24.85 12.61
C TYR A 395 -13.94 25.73 12.30
N MET A 396 -13.74 27.03 12.11
CA MET A 396 -14.83 27.99 12.12
C MET A 396 -14.95 28.73 10.81
N ASN A 397 -16.19 28.89 10.35
CA ASN A 397 -16.51 29.83 9.29
C ASN A 397 -16.53 31.26 9.86
N PRO A 398 -15.68 32.19 9.36
CA PRO A 398 -15.63 33.57 9.85
C PRO A 398 -16.94 34.35 9.60
N ASP A 399 -17.78 33.90 8.67
CA ASP A 399 -19.04 34.57 8.31
C ASP A 399 -20.26 34.03 9.09
N SER A 400 -20.06 33.12 10.05
CA SER A 400 -21.14 32.48 10.81
C SER A 400 -21.16 32.88 12.28
N ASP A 401 -22.24 33.55 12.69
CA ASP A 401 -22.56 33.86 14.10
C ASP A 401 -23.64 32.92 14.67
N ASP A 402 -23.93 31.79 14.01
CA ASP A 402 -24.95 30.84 14.48
C ASP A 402 -24.44 30.10 15.74
N PRO A 403 -25.12 30.24 16.90
CA PRO A 403 -24.71 29.55 18.12
C PRO A 403 -24.75 28.03 18.00
N ILE A 404 -25.64 27.47 17.17
CA ILE A 404 -25.75 26.03 16.96
C ILE A 404 -24.55 25.51 16.17
N TYR A 405 -24.19 26.19 15.08
CA TYR A 405 -22.98 25.90 14.32
C TYR A 405 -21.73 25.96 15.20
N THR A 406 -21.60 27.04 15.99
CA THR A 406 -20.44 27.24 16.88
C THR A 406 -20.32 26.12 17.92
N ARG A 407 -21.44 25.68 18.52
CA ARG A 407 -21.49 24.53 19.43
C ARG A 407 -20.98 23.26 18.74
N ASP A 408 -21.54 22.93 17.57
CA ASP A 408 -21.22 21.67 16.89
C ASP A 408 -19.76 21.63 16.44
N ARG A 409 -19.21 22.78 16.04
CA ARG A 409 -17.78 22.91 15.72
C ARG A 409 -16.89 22.85 16.96
N PHE A 410 -17.32 23.41 18.10
CA PHE A 410 -16.62 23.24 19.37
C PHE A 410 -16.58 21.76 19.79
N ILE A 411 -17.68 21.03 19.67
CA ILE A 411 -17.72 19.59 19.98
C ILE A 411 -16.77 18.81 19.07
N GLN A 412 -16.77 19.08 17.77
CA GLN A 412 -15.84 18.44 16.83
C GLN A 412 -14.38 18.77 17.14
N LEU A 413 -14.09 20.04 17.44
CA LEU A 413 -12.77 20.52 17.87
C LEU A 413 -12.26 19.72 19.07
N MET A 414 -13.05 19.66 20.14
CA MET A 414 -12.70 18.94 21.37
C MET A 414 -12.51 17.43 21.13
N THR A 415 -13.35 16.84 20.28
CA THR A 415 -13.26 15.42 19.89
C THR A 415 -11.96 15.13 19.13
N ASP A 416 -11.64 15.97 18.16
CA ASP A 416 -10.46 15.80 17.31
C ASP A 416 -9.17 15.93 18.11
N TYR A 417 -9.00 17.02 18.87
CA TYR A 417 -7.71 17.27 19.53
C TYR A 417 -7.50 16.38 20.77
N ARG A 418 -8.56 16.05 21.53
CA ARG A 418 -8.39 15.25 22.76
C ARG A 418 -8.32 13.74 22.50
N PHE A 419 -8.87 13.27 21.39
CA PHE A 419 -9.01 11.84 21.16
C PHE A 419 -8.55 11.42 19.77
N THR A 420 -9.12 11.97 18.70
CA THR A 420 -8.89 11.43 17.35
C THR A 420 -7.46 11.64 16.87
N ALA A 421 -6.88 12.84 17.05
CA ALA A 421 -5.55 13.19 16.56
C ALA A 421 -4.45 12.28 17.14
N THR A 422 -4.44 12.11 18.47
CA THR A 422 -3.48 11.23 19.16
C THR A 422 -3.71 9.76 18.81
N THR A 423 -4.96 9.33 18.63
CA THR A 423 -5.30 7.98 18.18
C THR A 423 -4.75 7.71 16.78
N VAL A 424 -4.92 8.65 15.84
CA VAL A 424 -4.33 8.55 14.48
C VAL A 424 -2.81 8.50 14.56
N LEU A 425 -2.19 9.35 15.37
CA LEU A 425 -0.73 9.37 15.51
C LEU A 425 -0.17 8.06 16.07
N MET A 426 -0.82 7.49 17.09
CA MET A 426 -0.43 6.18 17.64
C MET A 426 -0.65 5.06 16.62
N ALA A 427 -1.74 5.10 15.84
CA ALA A 427 -1.98 4.14 14.77
C ALA A 427 -0.84 4.18 13.74
N GLN A 428 -0.40 5.38 13.35
CA GLN A 428 0.73 5.56 12.44
C GLN A 428 2.05 5.05 13.05
N ALA A 429 2.33 5.37 14.31
CA ALA A 429 3.55 4.96 14.99
C ALA A 429 3.68 3.43 15.04
N VAL A 430 2.59 2.72 15.34
CA VAL A 430 2.57 1.26 15.42
C VAL A 430 2.56 0.61 14.04
N ALA A 431 1.81 1.18 13.08
CA ALA A 431 1.73 0.67 11.71
C ALA A 431 3.04 0.81 10.93
N ALA A 432 3.99 1.61 11.42
CA ALA A 432 5.33 1.71 10.85
C ALA A 432 6.20 0.44 11.07
N HIS A 433 5.76 -0.50 11.91
CA HIS A 433 6.41 -1.81 12.03
C HIS A 433 5.78 -2.80 11.04
N ASP A 434 6.57 -3.35 10.12
CA ASP A 434 6.12 -4.18 8.98
C ASP A 434 5.22 -5.38 9.38
N THR A 435 5.43 -5.92 10.57
CA THR A 435 4.77 -7.11 11.12
C THR A 435 3.55 -6.80 11.97
N ALA A 436 3.32 -5.54 12.37
CA ALA A 436 2.20 -5.14 13.23
C ALA A 436 0.91 -4.95 12.43
N ARG A 437 -0.19 -5.62 12.83
CA ARG A 437 -1.51 -5.38 12.23
C ARG A 437 -2.27 -4.33 13.03
N VAL A 438 -2.59 -3.22 12.38
CA VAL A 438 -3.30 -2.10 13.00
C VAL A 438 -4.71 -2.00 12.42
N TYR A 439 -5.71 -1.72 13.25
CA TYR A 439 -7.11 -1.53 12.84
C TYR A 439 -7.67 -0.30 13.54
N GLN A 440 -8.26 0.62 12.78
CA GLN A 440 -8.88 1.82 13.34
C GLN A 440 -10.40 1.77 13.24
N TYR A 441 -11.14 2.29 14.21
CA TYR A 441 -12.58 2.58 14.08
C TYR A 441 -12.97 3.99 14.50
N GLU A 442 -14.11 4.43 13.97
CA GLU A 442 -14.91 5.50 14.54
C GLU A 442 -16.32 4.97 14.84
N PHE A 443 -16.75 5.06 16.10
CA PHE A 443 -18.09 4.66 16.49
C PHE A 443 -19.05 5.83 16.33
N GLN A 444 -20.12 5.61 15.56
CA GLN A 444 -21.04 6.67 15.10
C GLN A 444 -22.48 6.46 15.56
N HIS A 445 -22.76 5.34 16.23
CA HIS A 445 -24.12 5.01 16.61
C HIS A 445 -24.60 5.87 17.79
N HIS A 446 -25.70 6.60 17.59
CA HIS A 446 -26.38 7.30 18.66
C HIS A 446 -27.22 6.33 19.49
N THR A 447 -26.76 6.02 20.71
CA THR A 447 -27.44 5.08 21.60
C THR A 447 -28.80 5.64 22.07
N THR A 448 -29.89 5.13 21.51
CA THR A 448 -31.24 5.70 21.69
C THR A 448 -31.89 5.33 23.04
N SER A 449 -31.35 4.31 23.70
CA SER A 449 -32.08 3.53 24.71
C SER A 449 -31.71 3.82 26.17
N VAL A 450 -30.68 4.66 26.41
CA VAL A 450 -30.09 4.84 27.76
C VAL A 450 -30.60 6.04 28.54
N SER A 451 -31.18 7.07 27.91
CA SER A 451 -31.97 8.08 28.64
C SER A 451 -32.70 9.03 27.68
N PRO A 452 -33.99 9.36 27.90
CA PRO A 452 -34.66 10.47 27.21
C PRO A 452 -34.10 11.86 27.58
N GLU A 453 -33.12 11.92 28.49
CA GLU A 453 -32.47 13.16 28.95
C GLU A 453 -31.26 13.57 28.08
N ARG A 454 -30.76 12.69 27.19
CA ARG A 454 -29.69 13.08 26.25
C ARG A 454 -30.20 14.13 25.25
N PRO A 455 -29.46 15.23 25.03
CA PRO A 455 -29.85 16.23 24.05
C PRO A 455 -29.89 15.65 22.63
N PRO A 456 -30.84 16.06 21.77
CA PRO A 456 -30.95 15.56 20.40
C PRO A 456 -29.74 15.83 19.50
N TYR A 457 -28.85 16.75 19.89
CA TYR A 457 -27.63 17.06 19.13
C TYR A 457 -26.45 16.13 19.45
N ALA A 458 -26.53 15.37 20.55
CA ALA A 458 -25.46 14.48 20.97
C ALA A 458 -25.30 13.36 19.93
N LYS A 459 -24.06 13.10 19.51
CA LYS A 459 -23.73 12.01 18.58
C LYS A 459 -23.45 10.73 19.40
N ALA A 460 -22.50 9.88 18.96
CA ALA A 460 -21.94 8.89 19.86
C ALA A 460 -21.04 9.59 20.89
N ASP A 461 -21.40 9.48 22.17
CA ASP A 461 -20.72 10.14 23.28
C ASP A 461 -19.64 9.26 23.91
N HIS A 462 -18.72 9.88 24.67
CA HIS A 462 -17.60 9.18 25.29
C HIS A 462 -18.02 7.93 26.08
N GLY A 463 -17.55 6.77 25.60
CA GLY A 463 -17.80 5.46 26.21
C GLY A 463 -19.10 4.78 25.80
N ASP A 464 -19.83 5.27 24.79
CA ASP A 464 -21.04 4.60 24.28
C ASP A 464 -20.73 3.18 23.77
N ASP A 465 -19.55 2.97 23.19
CA ASP A 465 -19.06 1.67 22.72
C ASP A 465 -18.95 0.61 23.84
N LEU A 466 -18.83 1.03 25.10
CA LEU A 466 -18.81 0.14 26.27
C LEU A 466 -20.11 -0.63 26.45
N PHE A 467 -21.26 -0.02 26.12
CA PHE A 467 -22.55 -0.72 26.22
C PHE A 467 -22.57 -1.95 25.32
N TYR A 468 -22.06 -1.79 24.10
CA TYR A 468 -22.05 -2.81 23.08
C TYR A 468 -20.96 -3.86 23.33
N MET A 469 -19.75 -3.42 23.73
CA MET A 469 -18.64 -4.31 24.05
C MET A 469 -18.92 -5.22 25.26
N PHE A 470 -19.57 -4.68 26.30
CA PHE A 470 -19.93 -5.48 27.48
C PHE A 470 -21.33 -6.09 27.38
N GLY A 471 -21.97 -6.06 26.21
CA GLY A 471 -23.21 -6.82 25.98
C GLY A 471 -24.43 -6.32 26.77
N ILE A 472 -24.44 -5.06 27.21
CA ILE A 472 -25.55 -4.47 27.98
C ILE A 472 -26.92 -4.63 27.29
N PRO A 473 -27.04 -4.46 25.94
CA PRO A 473 -28.29 -4.70 25.22
C PRO A 473 -28.87 -6.11 25.34
N LEU A 474 -28.04 -7.09 25.73
CA LEU A 474 -28.38 -8.52 25.79
C LEU A 474 -28.79 -9.00 27.20
N LEU A 475 -28.85 -8.09 28.18
CA LEU A 475 -29.31 -8.43 29.52
C LEU A 475 -30.81 -8.69 29.57
N ARG A 476 -31.22 -9.80 30.20
CA ARG A 476 -32.61 -10.11 30.52
C ARG A 476 -32.98 -9.70 31.94
N ASP A 477 -34.28 -9.54 32.18
CA ASP A 477 -34.83 -9.31 33.51
C ASP A 477 -34.65 -10.53 34.43
N ASP A 478 -34.97 -10.34 35.70
CA ASP A 478 -34.84 -11.33 36.78
C ASP A 478 -35.60 -12.64 36.50
N THR A 479 -36.58 -12.60 35.60
CA THR A 479 -37.40 -13.75 35.21
C THR A 479 -36.86 -14.46 33.95
N GLY A 480 -35.89 -13.86 33.26
CA GLY A 480 -35.38 -14.31 31.98
C GLY A 480 -36.40 -14.21 30.82
N ALA A 481 -37.56 -13.59 31.05
CA ALA A 481 -38.68 -13.56 30.11
C ALA A 481 -38.67 -12.34 29.19
N SER A 482 -38.12 -11.21 29.65
CA SER A 482 -38.04 -9.96 28.88
C SER A 482 -36.63 -9.38 28.90
N TRP A 483 -36.34 -8.47 27.97
CA TRP A 483 -35.10 -7.68 27.99
C TRP A 483 -35.13 -6.67 29.15
N LYS A 484 -33.99 -6.48 29.80
CA LYS A 484 -33.88 -5.61 30.97
C LYS A 484 -33.94 -4.12 30.62
N TYR A 485 -33.35 -3.74 29.49
CA TYR A 485 -33.43 -2.37 28.93
C TYR A 485 -34.04 -2.37 27.54
N SER A 486 -34.53 -1.19 27.16
CA SER A 486 -35.30 -0.97 25.93
C SER A 486 -34.44 -0.77 24.68
N PHE A 487 -33.30 -1.46 24.54
CA PHE A 487 -32.50 -1.45 23.30
C PHE A 487 -33.30 -1.98 22.10
N THR A 488 -33.00 -1.49 20.91
CA THR A 488 -33.58 -2.01 19.66
C THR A 488 -32.99 -3.39 19.31
N GLN A 489 -33.53 -4.05 18.28
CA GLN A 489 -32.94 -5.31 17.82
C GLN A 489 -31.61 -5.06 17.12
N GLU A 490 -31.52 -3.97 16.35
CA GLU A 490 -30.32 -3.52 15.66
C GLU A 490 -29.20 -3.18 16.66
N GLU A 491 -29.50 -2.53 17.78
CA GLU A 491 -28.54 -2.26 18.87
C GLU A 491 -28.04 -3.56 19.53
N ARG A 492 -28.91 -4.57 19.66
CA ARG A 492 -28.51 -5.90 20.15
C ARG A 492 -27.61 -6.63 19.16
N ASP A 493 -27.92 -6.54 17.87
CA ASP A 493 -27.10 -7.12 16.81
C ASP A 493 -25.74 -6.43 16.73
N LEU A 494 -25.69 -5.09 16.81
CA LEU A 494 -24.44 -4.32 16.90
C LEU A 494 -23.57 -4.76 18.08
N SER A 495 -24.18 -5.03 19.24
CA SER A 495 -23.45 -5.52 20.42
C SER A 495 -22.82 -6.91 20.19
N LEU A 496 -23.55 -7.81 19.52
CA LEU A 496 -23.00 -9.11 19.13
C LEU A 496 -21.84 -8.95 18.13
N ASP A 497 -21.99 -8.07 17.14
CA ASP A 497 -20.99 -7.82 16.10
C ASP A 497 -19.71 -7.21 16.69
N MET A 498 -19.83 -6.22 17.60
CA MET A 498 -18.68 -5.63 18.28
C MET A 498 -17.95 -6.63 19.18
N MET A 499 -18.66 -7.41 20.00
CA MET A 499 -18.00 -8.45 20.79
C MET A 499 -17.28 -9.47 19.89
N ALA A 500 -17.85 -9.81 18.74
CA ALA A 500 -17.22 -10.72 17.79
C ALA A 500 -15.92 -10.14 17.22
N TYR A 501 -15.91 -8.88 16.76
CA TYR A 501 -14.70 -8.23 16.26
C TYR A 501 -13.57 -8.21 17.32
N TRP A 502 -13.86 -7.82 18.56
CA TRP A 502 -12.83 -7.74 19.60
C TRP A 502 -12.29 -9.12 19.98
N VAL A 503 -13.15 -10.13 20.05
CA VAL A 503 -12.73 -11.50 20.39
C VAL A 503 -11.95 -12.15 19.24
N ASN A 504 -12.38 -11.95 17.99
CA ASN A 504 -11.62 -12.41 16.82
C ASN A 504 -10.24 -11.75 16.76
N PHE A 505 -10.17 -10.44 16.99
CA PHE A 505 -8.90 -9.74 17.10
C PHE A 505 -8.05 -10.30 18.24
N ALA A 506 -8.64 -10.54 19.41
CA ALA A 506 -7.94 -11.14 20.55
C ALA A 506 -7.45 -12.56 20.27
N ALA A 507 -8.11 -13.32 19.40
CA ALA A 507 -7.69 -14.66 19.00
C ALA A 507 -6.57 -14.63 17.95
N ASN A 508 -6.78 -13.87 16.88
CA ASN A 508 -6.07 -14.03 15.61
C ASN A 508 -5.23 -12.81 15.22
N GLY A 509 -5.53 -11.64 15.78
CA GLY A 509 -4.92 -10.35 15.41
C GLY A 509 -5.56 -9.72 14.18
N ASP A 510 -6.68 -10.27 13.72
CA ASP A 510 -7.54 -9.71 12.68
C ASP A 510 -8.99 -9.77 13.17
N PRO A 511 -9.69 -8.63 13.33
CA PRO A 511 -11.08 -8.62 13.77
C PRO A 511 -12.04 -9.32 12.77
N SER A 512 -11.64 -9.45 11.50
CA SER A 512 -12.41 -10.10 10.44
C SER A 512 -12.12 -11.59 10.30
N ASP A 513 -11.16 -12.15 11.05
CA ASP A 513 -10.82 -13.58 11.01
C ASP A 513 -11.64 -14.38 12.04
N PHE A 514 -12.65 -15.09 11.54
CA PHE A 514 -13.59 -15.89 12.34
C PHE A 514 -13.08 -17.28 12.73
N THR A 515 -11.81 -17.61 12.47
CA THR A 515 -11.27 -18.92 12.80
C THR A 515 -11.01 -19.04 14.31
N GLY A 516 -12.06 -19.32 15.10
CA GLY A 516 -11.91 -20.04 16.36
C GLY A 516 -12.33 -19.36 17.68
N ALA A 517 -12.96 -18.18 17.71
CA ALA A 517 -13.29 -17.54 19.00
C ALA A 517 -14.72 -16.97 19.14
N ALA A 518 -15.24 -16.27 18.13
CA ALA A 518 -16.61 -15.72 18.16
C ALA A 518 -17.61 -16.52 17.30
N ARG A 519 -18.91 -16.34 17.56
CA ARG A 519 -19.99 -16.91 16.74
C ARG A 519 -19.98 -16.29 15.34
N MET A 520 -20.06 -17.13 14.28
CA MET A 520 -20.17 -16.65 12.89
C MET A 520 -21.42 -15.78 12.69
N ARG A 521 -21.19 -14.52 12.27
CA ARG A 521 -22.16 -13.57 11.71
C ARG A 521 -21.53 -12.97 10.45
N ASP A 522 -22.35 -12.55 9.49
CA ASP A 522 -21.89 -11.87 8.28
C ASP A 522 -21.44 -10.45 8.64
N LEU A 523 -20.21 -10.29 9.13
CA LEU A 523 -19.65 -8.97 9.44
C LEU A 523 -19.02 -8.32 8.20
N VAL A 524 -19.01 -7.00 8.19
CA VAL A 524 -18.26 -6.23 7.20
C VAL A 524 -16.77 -6.44 7.43
N THR A 525 -16.00 -6.64 6.37
CA THR A 525 -14.54 -6.75 6.49
C THR A 525 -13.99 -5.45 7.05
N TRP A 526 -13.27 -5.54 8.16
CA TRP A 526 -12.59 -4.41 8.77
C TRP A 526 -11.25 -4.20 8.04
N PRO A 527 -11.07 -3.07 7.34
CA PRO A 527 -9.82 -2.83 6.61
C PRO A 527 -8.66 -2.64 7.58
N ARG A 528 -7.50 -3.22 7.26
CA ARG A 528 -6.26 -2.95 7.99
C ARG A 528 -5.86 -1.49 7.81
N TYR A 529 -5.52 -0.83 8.91
CA TYR A 529 -4.92 0.49 8.91
C TYR A 529 -3.49 0.41 8.40
N MET A 530 -3.16 1.22 7.39
CA MET A 530 -1.80 1.46 6.91
C MET A 530 -1.52 2.96 6.97
N THR A 531 -0.26 3.36 7.10
CA THR A 531 0.12 4.79 7.19
C THR A 531 -0.33 5.60 5.97
N SER A 532 -0.39 4.97 4.80
CA SER A 532 -0.80 5.54 3.51
C SER A 532 -2.33 5.62 3.32
N SER A 533 -3.07 4.53 3.56
CA SER A 533 -4.54 4.54 3.42
C SER A 533 -5.25 5.20 4.59
N GLN A 534 -4.71 5.01 5.80
CA GLN A 534 -5.35 5.35 7.06
C GLN A 534 -6.80 4.86 7.12
N SER A 535 -7.03 3.62 6.66
CA SER A 535 -8.35 3.00 6.62
C SER A 535 -8.91 2.78 8.04
N TYR A 536 -10.21 3.02 8.20
CA TYR A 536 -10.92 2.81 9.45
C TYR A 536 -12.33 2.27 9.20
N LEU A 537 -12.91 1.61 10.21
CA LEU A 537 -14.29 1.14 10.19
C LEU A 537 -15.20 2.14 10.91
N LYS A 538 -16.25 2.61 10.23
CA LYS A 538 -17.37 3.31 10.86
C LYS A 538 -18.27 2.26 11.49
N LEU A 539 -18.23 2.18 12.82
CA LEU A 539 -19.06 1.27 13.59
C LEU A 539 -20.42 1.91 13.86
N ASP A 540 -21.44 1.32 13.27
CA ASP A 540 -22.86 1.64 13.44
C ASP A 540 -23.68 0.36 13.19
N VAL A 541 -25.00 0.40 13.41
CA VAL A 541 -25.94 -0.68 13.08
C VAL A 541 -25.86 -1.08 11.61
N THR A 542 -25.30 -0.23 10.75
CA THR A 542 -24.84 -0.57 9.41
C THR A 542 -23.40 -0.08 9.24
N SER A 543 -22.46 -0.93 9.62
CA SER A 543 -21.03 -0.57 9.59
C SER A 543 -20.50 -0.44 8.17
N SER A 544 -19.52 0.43 7.96
CA SER A 544 -18.89 0.64 6.64
C SER A 544 -17.42 1.05 6.78
N ALA A 545 -16.61 0.74 5.77
CA ALA A 545 -15.20 1.16 5.73
C ALA A 545 -15.05 2.56 5.12
N ASP A 546 -14.06 3.32 5.58
CA ASP A 546 -13.66 4.60 5.00
C ASP A 546 -12.15 4.83 5.23
N VAL A 547 -11.60 5.95 4.74
CA VAL A 547 -10.18 6.29 4.81
C VAL A 547 -9.96 7.69 5.38
N LYS A 548 -8.78 7.89 5.99
CA LYS A 548 -8.28 9.21 6.42
C LYS A 548 -9.29 10.04 7.21
N ILE A 549 -9.66 9.54 8.39
CA ILE A 549 -10.59 10.21 9.32
C ILE A 549 -10.28 11.70 9.46
N ARG A 550 -11.13 12.57 8.90
CA ARG A 550 -10.96 14.03 8.91
C ARG A 550 -9.53 14.50 8.57
N GLU A 551 -8.97 14.02 7.46
CA GLU A 551 -7.56 14.23 7.05
C GLU A 551 -6.99 15.63 7.35
N SER A 552 -7.68 16.70 6.92
CA SER A 552 -7.24 18.09 7.13
C SER A 552 -7.06 18.42 8.61
N ASN A 553 -7.99 18.02 9.46
CA ASN A 553 -7.92 18.27 10.90
C ASN A 553 -6.83 17.43 11.55
N MET A 554 -6.66 16.17 11.13
CA MET A 554 -5.63 15.30 11.69
C MET A 554 -4.22 15.80 11.35
N LYS A 555 -4.00 16.27 10.11
CA LYS A 555 -2.74 16.93 9.71
C LYS A 555 -2.51 18.22 10.51
N PHE A 556 -3.56 19.04 10.67
CA PHE A 556 -3.45 20.26 11.47
C PHE A 556 -3.01 19.95 12.92
N TRP A 557 -3.63 18.98 13.59
CA TRP A 557 -3.28 18.61 14.96
C TRP A 557 -1.96 17.86 15.10
N ASN A 558 -1.63 16.98 14.14
CA ASN A 558 -0.46 16.10 14.25
C ASN A 558 0.82 16.67 13.62
N GLU A 559 0.72 17.74 12.82
CA GLU A 559 1.87 18.33 12.14
C GLU A 559 1.97 19.83 12.39
N GLU A 560 0.90 20.59 12.15
CA GLU A 560 0.95 22.05 12.21
C GLU A 560 0.99 22.59 13.65
N VAL A 561 0.11 22.11 14.53
CA VAL A 561 0.06 22.56 15.93
C VAL A 561 1.39 22.30 16.66
N PRO A 562 2.03 21.13 16.56
CA PRO A 562 3.34 20.91 17.16
C PRO A 562 4.43 21.81 16.57
N ARG A 563 4.38 22.12 15.26
CA ARG A 563 5.28 23.08 14.61
C ARG A 563 5.10 24.50 15.14
N LEU A 564 3.86 24.95 15.32
CA LEU A 564 3.52 26.25 15.93
C LEU A 564 3.95 26.34 17.41
N MET A 565 4.09 25.19 18.06
CA MET A 565 4.58 25.04 19.43
C MET A 565 6.11 24.86 19.51
N GLY A 566 6.83 25.01 18.40
CA GLY A 566 8.30 24.97 18.37
C GLY A 566 8.90 23.57 18.37
N LYS A 567 8.11 22.51 18.12
CA LYS A 567 8.62 21.14 17.95
C LYS A 567 9.05 20.93 16.49
N ASP A 568 10.24 20.38 16.30
CA ASP A 568 10.67 19.90 14.99
C ASP A 568 9.86 18.64 14.63
N VAL A 569 8.82 18.82 13.82
CA VAL A 569 8.01 17.72 13.32
C VAL A 569 8.70 17.10 12.11
N ILE A 570 9.20 15.88 12.28
CA ILE A 570 9.42 14.98 11.16
C ILE A 570 8.04 14.44 10.81
N ALA A 571 7.50 14.83 9.64
CA ALA A 571 6.18 14.39 9.21
C ALA A 571 6.07 12.86 9.32
N VAL A 572 4.99 12.37 9.94
CA VAL A 572 4.72 10.93 10.02
C VAL A 572 4.09 10.50 8.70
N GLY A 573 4.97 10.33 7.71
CA GLY A 573 4.69 9.88 6.36
C GLY A 573 6.03 9.59 5.71
N ASP A 574 6.33 8.30 5.56
CA ASP A 574 7.62 7.72 5.21
C ASP A 574 8.30 8.40 4.00
N ASP A 575 9.39 9.12 4.28
CA ASP A 575 10.33 9.60 3.26
C ASP A 575 11.09 8.39 2.67
N PHE A 576 10.60 7.81 1.56
CA PHE A 576 11.37 6.84 0.77
C PHE A 576 12.44 7.57 -0.01
N VAL A 577 13.51 7.96 0.67
CA VAL A 577 14.67 8.57 0.05
C VAL A 577 15.60 7.49 -0.47
N VAL A 578 15.87 7.51 -1.77
CA VAL A 578 16.83 6.63 -2.43
C VAL A 578 17.94 7.48 -3.03
N SER A 579 19.19 7.11 -2.78
CA SER A 579 20.34 7.78 -3.37
C SER A 579 20.56 7.32 -4.82
N THR A 580 20.75 8.27 -5.73
CA THR A 580 21.21 8.02 -7.11
C THR A 580 22.61 8.59 -7.31
N THR A 581 23.26 8.26 -8.42
CA THR A 581 24.57 8.81 -8.80
C THR A 581 24.55 10.33 -8.99
N HIS A 582 23.38 10.95 -9.15
CA HIS A 582 23.21 12.38 -9.41
C HIS A 582 22.61 13.15 -8.22
N GLY A 583 22.12 12.46 -7.19
CA GLY A 583 21.52 13.05 -6.00
C GLY A 583 20.41 12.18 -5.40
N ASP A 584 19.94 12.56 -4.22
CA ASP A 584 18.90 11.82 -3.51
C ASP A 584 17.51 12.13 -4.09
N VAL A 585 16.64 11.13 -4.15
CA VAL A 585 15.26 11.26 -4.64
C VAL A 585 14.25 10.73 -3.62
N ARG A 586 13.13 11.43 -3.43
CA ARG A 586 12.02 11.01 -2.58
C ARG A 586 10.86 10.50 -3.42
N GLY A 587 10.51 9.23 -3.26
CA GLY A 587 9.36 8.60 -3.89
C GLY A 587 8.07 8.70 -3.06
N SER A 588 7.03 8.07 -3.58
CA SER A 588 5.74 7.88 -2.92
C SER A 588 5.39 6.40 -2.84
N GLU A 589 4.43 6.04 -2.01
CA GLU A 589 3.84 4.70 -1.98
C GLU A 589 2.52 4.65 -2.74
N PHE A 590 2.31 3.56 -3.48
CA PHE A 590 1.03 3.16 -4.06
C PHE A 590 0.50 1.93 -3.34
N LEU A 591 -0.74 2.01 -2.85
CA LEU A 591 -1.42 0.90 -2.19
C LEU A 591 -2.20 0.05 -3.19
N THR A 592 -1.76 -1.18 -3.37
CA THR A 592 -2.35 -2.06 -4.36
C THR A 592 -3.73 -2.56 -3.93
N SER A 593 -3.94 -2.78 -2.62
CA SER A 593 -5.20 -3.33 -2.09
C SER A 593 -6.42 -2.44 -2.36
N SER A 594 -6.22 -1.13 -2.54
CA SER A 594 -7.27 -0.20 -2.98
C SER A 594 -7.66 -0.32 -4.45
N VAL A 595 -6.84 -0.97 -5.27
CA VAL A 595 -6.96 -0.94 -6.74
C VAL A 595 -7.07 -2.35 -7.34
N VAL A 596 -6.49 -3.37 -6.71
CA VAL A 596 -6.51 -4.78 -7.14
C VAL A 596 -6.79 -5.67 -5.93
N GLY A 597 -7.63 -6.70 -6.10
CA GLY A 597 -7.87 -7.71 -5.07
C GLY A 597 -6.76 -8.76 -5.05
N ASN A 598 -6.33 -9.18 -3.85
CA ASN A 598 -5.34 -10.26 -3.62
C ASN A 598 -3.92 -9.95 -4.16
N ALA A 599 -3.44 -8.72 -3.99
CA ALA A 599 -2.05 -8.37 -4.28
C ALA A 599 -1.07 -9.17 -3.40
N LEU A 600 0.11 -9.51 -3.93
CA LEU A 600 1.19 -10.14 -3.16
C LEU A 600 1.93 -9.12 -2.30
N PHE A 601 2.07 -7.90 -2.83
CA PHE A 601 2.56 -6.74 -2.12
C PHE A 601 1.45 -5.70 -2.03
N ASP A 602 0.94 -5.47 -0.82
CA ASP A 602 0.03 -4.36 -0.54
C ASP A 602 0.71 -2.99 -0.77
N ARG A 603 2.04 -2.98 -0.57
CA ARG A 603 3.12 -2.02 -0.83
C ARG A 603 3.69 -1.94 -2.25
N VAL A 604 3.57 -0.86 -3.02
CA VAL A 604 4.52 -0.55 -4.12
C VAL A 604 5.14 0.83 -3.93
N PHE A 605 6.46 0.91 -3.86
CA PHE A 605 7.19 2.19 -3.88
C PHE A 605 7.30 2.69 -5.32
N THR A 606 7.03 3.98 -5.50
CA THR A 606 6.94 4.64 -6.80
C THR A 606 7.82 5.88 -6.82
N PHE A 607 8.65 6.00 -7.86
CA PHE A 607 9.51 7.14 -8.09
C PHE A 607 9.28 7.60 -9.52
N LYS A 608 8.50 8.66 -9.69
CA LYS A 608 8.00 9.16 -10.96
C LYS A 608 8.73 10.46 -11.32
N GLY A 609 9.19 10.58 -12.57
CA GLY A 609 9.87 11.80 -13.03
C GLY A 609 11.35 11.92 -12.63
N ILE A 610 12.09 10.82 -12.54
CA ILE A 610 13.55 10.85 -12.31
C ILE A 610 14.24 11.28 -13.61
N PRO A 611 15.03 12.37 -13.63
CA PRO A 611 15.81 12.74 -14.81
C PRO A 611 16.97 11.76 -14.98
N TYR A 612 16.98 11.02 -16.09
CA TYR A 612 18.09 10.11 -16.41
C TYR A 612 19.13 10.74 -17.36
N ALA A 613 18.77 11.85 -18.01
CA ALA A 613 19.63 12.61 -18.91
C ALA A 613 19.39 14.12 -18.76
N ALA A 614 20.36 14.92 -19.22
CA ALA A 614 20.19 16.36 -19.33
C ALA A 614 19.08 16.72 -20.34
N PRO A 615 18.35 17.83 -20.11
CA PRO A 615 17.31 18.29 -21.04
C PRO A 615 17.88 18.48 -22.46
N PRO A 616 17.33 17.83 -23.51
CA PRO A 616 17.86 17.89 -24.87
C PRO A 616 17.42 19.17 -25.61
N VAL A 617 17.56 20.33 -24.95
CA VAL A 617 17.12 21.65 -25.41
C VAL A 617 18.27 22.48 -25.98
N GLY A 618 17.93 23.45 -26.84
CA GLY A 618 18.89 24.40 -27.39
C GLY A 618 20.04 23.70 -28.13
N ASP A 619 21.29 23.93 -27.71
CA ASP A 619 22.46 23.31 -28.33
C ASP A 619 22.48 21.79 -28.21
N LEU A 620 21.80 21.21 -27.20
CA LEU A 620 21.68 19.75 -27.01
C LEU A 620 20.60 19.12 -27.90
N ARG A 621 19.79 19.92 -28.60
CA ARG A 621 18.85 19.41 -29.59
C ARG A 621 19.62 18.75 -30.74
N TRP A 622 19.19 17.54 -31.11
CA TRP A 622 19.87 16.65 -32.05
C TRP A 622 21.34 16.39 -31.70
N ARG A 623 21.59 16.10 -30.42
CA ARG A 623 22.85 15.53 -29.91
C ARG A 623 22.56 14.27 -29.08
N PRO A 624 23.56 13.39 -28.88
CA PRO A 624 23.42 12.27 -27.95
C PRO A 624 23.08 12.79 -26.54
N PRO A 625 22.24 12.07 -25.77
CA PRO A 625 21.88 12.49 -24.42
C PRO A 625 23.13 12.57 -23.53
N GLN A 626 23.15 13.56 -22.63
CA GLN A 626 24.24 13.78 -21.68
C GLN A 626 23.77 13.46 -20.26
N ASP A 627 24.70 13.30 -19.32
CA ASP A 627 24.35 13.13 -17.90
C ASP A 627 23.60 14.38 -17.38
N PRO A 628 22.55 14.20 -16.54
CA PRO A 628 21.90 15.32 -15.90
C PRO A 628 22.85 16.01 -14.92
N ALA A 629 22.62 17.31 -14.69
CA ALA A 629 23.34 18.01 -13.63
C ALA A 629 22.97 17.39 -12.26
N GLY A 630 23.98 17.10 -11.44
CA GLY A 630 23.75 16.65 -10.07
C GLY A 630 23.08 17.74 -9.22
N TRP A 631 22.29 17.33 -8.22
CA TRP A 631 21.61 18.25 -7.30
C TRP A 631 22.02 17.99 -5.84
N THR A 632 21.85 19.02 -5.01
CA THR A 632 22.06 18.93 -3.55
C THR A 632 20.73 18.86 -2.83
N GLY A 633 20.64 18.03 -1.79
CA GLY A 633 19.38 17.76 -1.08
C GLY A 633 18.56 16.67 -1.77
N VAL A 634 17.33 16.50 -1.31
CA VAL A 634 16.41 15.45 -1.81
C VAL A 634 15.47 16.06 -2.85
N ARG A 635 15.38 15.44 -4.03
CA ARG A 635 14.46 15.82 -5.10
C ARG A 635 13.17 15.00 -5.00
N ASP A 636 12.02 15.67 -4.93
CA ASP A 636 10.74 14.98 -4.94
C ASP A 636 10.44 14.42 -6.35
N VAL A 637 10.16 13.13 -6.40
CA VAL A 637 9.85 12.36 -7.62
C VAL A 637 8.54 11.58 -7.40
N THR A 638 7.49 12.29 -6.96
CA THR A 638 6.17 11.72 -6.66
C THR A 638 5.18 11.86 -7.84
N GLU A 639 5.54 12.64 -8.86
CA GLU A 639 4.71 12.93 -10.03
C GLU A 639 5.47 12.65 -11.33
N PHE A 640 4.75 12.30 -12.40
CA PHE A 640 5.39 12.06 -13.69
C PHE A 640 6.09 13.32 -14.24
N GLY A 641 7.28 13.11 -14.81
CA GLY A 641 7.94 14.14 -15.60
C GLY A 641 7.16 14.45 -16.89
N ALA A 642 7.51 15.57 -17.54
CA ALA A 642 6.88 15.95 -18.79
C ALA A 642 7.08 14.87 -19.88
N ARG A 643 6.06 14.66 -20.71
CA ARG A 643 6.16 13.80 -21.90
C ARG A 643 6.86 14.56 -23.04
N CYS A 644 7.45 13.82 -23.97
CA CYS A 644 8.12 14.42 -25.12
C CYS A 644 7.12 15.05 -26.11
N PRO A 645 7.53 16.09 -26.87
CA PRO A 645 6.69 16.72 -27.87
C PRO A 645 6.28 15.71 -28.94
N GLN A 646 4.99 15.67 -29.24
CA GLN A 646 4.39 14.65 -30.10
C GLN A 646 3.12 15.16 -30.76
N VAL A 647 2.69 14.47 -31.81
CA VAL A 647 1.41 14.72 -32.48
C VAL A 647 0.28 14.13 -31.64
N GLU A 648 -0.80 14.89 -31.44
CA GLU A 648 -2.02 14.36 -30.81
C GLU A 648 -2.81 13.55 -31.84
N TYR A 649 -3.01 12.26 -31.58
CA TYR A 649 -3.81 11.39 -32.43
C TYR A 649 -5.23 11.21 -31.87
N PRO A 650 -6.30 11.40 -32.65
CA PRO A 650 -7.64 11.09 -32.21
C PRO A 650 -7.78 9.57 -32.07
N LEU A 651 -7.95 9.09 -30.84
CA LEU A 651 -8.13 7.68 -30.56
C LEU A 651 -9.56 7.22 -30.95
N PRO A 652 -9.71 6.05 -31.59
CA PRO A 652 -10.96 5.64 -32.24
C PRO A 652 -12.09 5.32 -31.25
N HIS A 653 -11.76 5.08 -29.98
CA HIS A 653 -12.74 4.82 -28.92
C HIS A 653 -12.25 5.41 -27.58
N PRO A 654 -13.16 5.91 -26.70
CA PRO A 654 -12.77 6.52 -25.43
C PRO A 654 -11.92 5.64 -24.51
N ILE A 655 -12.09 4.31 -24.59
CA ILE A 655 -11.30 3.37 -23.77
C ILE A 655 -9.79 3.54 -24.00
N TYR A 656 -9.36 3.76 -25.24
CA TYR A 656 -7.96 4.00 -25.55
C TYR A 656 -7.52 5.38 -25.04
N GLY A 657 -8.39 6.39 -25.07
CA GLY A 657 -8.06 7.70 -24.48
C GLY A 657 -7.95 7.65 -22.95
N GLU A 658 -8.76 6.82 -22.29
CA GLU A 658 -8.75 6.62 -20.84
C GLU A 658 -7.59 5.70 -20.37
N VAL A 659 -7.14 4.77 -21.23
CA VAL A 659 -6.10 3.77 -20.91
C VAL A 659 -4.74 4.14 -21.48
N LEU A 660 -4.69 4.56 -22.74
CA LEU A 660 -3.46 4.87 -23.49
C LEU A 660 -3.14 6.38 -23.53
N GLY A 661 -4.10 7.23 -23.16
CA GLY A 661 -3.94 8.68 -23.20
C GLY A 661 -3.15 9.23 -22.02
N SER A 662 -2.28 10.20 -22.29
CA SER A 662 -1.48 10.90 -21.27
C SER A 662 -2.17 12.20 -20.77
N GLY A 663 -3.51 12.19 -20.71
CA GLY A 663 -4.32 13.38 -20.43
C GLY A 663 -3.92 14.07 -19.13
N GLY A 664 -3.56 15.35 -19.19
CA GLY A 664 -3.18 16.16 -18.03
C GLY A 664 -1.68 16.28 -17.75
N ILE A 665 -0.82 15.55 -18.46
CA ILE A 665 0.66 15.67 -18.31
C ILE A 665 1.21 16.71 -19.29
N ALA A 666 2.06 17.60 -18.79
CA ALA A 666 2.72 18.63 -19.58
C ALA A 666 3.60 18.02 -20.68
N SER A 667 3.62 18.65 -21.85
CA SER A 667 4.55 18.33 -22.95
C SER A 667 5.71 19.32 -22.94
N SER A 668 6.94 18.83 -23.07
CA SER A 668 8.17 19.65 -23.05
C SER A 668 9.31 18.94 -23.79
N GLU A 669 10.25 19.68 -24.40
CA GLU A 669 11.51 19.08 -24.87
C GLU A 669 12.38 18.54 -23.73
N ASP A 670 12.26 19.14 -22.54
CA ASP A 670 12.78 18.54 -21.31
C ASP A 670 11.86 17.40 -20.89
N CYS A 671 12.09 16.21 -21.46
CA CYS A 671 11.23 15.03 -21.28
C CYS A 671 11.98 13.74 -20.96
N LEU A 672 13.31 13.77 -20.80
CA LEU A 672 14.15 12.58 -20.58
C LEU A 672 14.09 12.12 -19.13
N PHE A 673 12.88 11.68 -18.74
CA PHE A 673 12.55 11.15 -17.43
C PHE A 673 12.25 9.65 -17.50
N LEU A 674 12.53 8.96 -16.40
CA LEU A 674 12.08 7.59 -16.17
C LEU A 674 11.33 7.48 -14.84
N ASN A 675 10.61 6.37 -14.68
CA ASN A 675 9.87 6.05 -13.48
C ASN A 675 10.27 4.67 -12.99
N VAL A 676 10.40 4.48 -11.67
CA VAL A 676 10.74 3.21 -11.02
C VAL A 676 9.60 2.79 -10.10
N TYR A 677 9.22 1.52 -10.19
CA TYR A 677 8.21 0.88 -9.38
C TYR A 677 8.83 -0.36 -8.74
N THR A 678 8.83 -0.44 -7.42
CA THR A 678 9.51 -1.51 -6.70
C THR A 678 8.73 -1.94 -5.45
N PRO A 679 8.64 -3.24 -5.14
CA PRO A 679 8.07 -3.70 -3.88
C PRO A 679 9.06 -3.55 -2.70
N ASN A 680 10.34 -3.26 -2.94
CA ASN A 680 11.37 -3.17 -1.91
C ASN A 680 12.51 -2.22 -2.31
N VAL A 681 12.81 -1.21 -1.49
CA VAL A 681 13.91 -0.25 -1.71
C VAL A 681 15.23 -0.63 -1.04
N SER A 682 15.38 -1.87 -0.56
CA SER A 682 16.66 -2.38 -0.03
C SER A 682 17.64 -2.70 -1.16
N ASP A 683 18.85 -2.15 -1.06
CA ASP A 683 19.98 -2.42 -1.97
C ASP A 683 20.43 -3.89 -2.03
N THR A 684 20.01 -4.72 -1.07
CA THR A 684 20.26 -6.17 -1.05
C THR A 684 19.10 -7.02 -1.55
N ALA A 685 17.97 -6.42 -1.96
CA ALA A 685 16.79 -7.16 -2.40
C ALA A 685 17.06 -7.98 -3.67
N ASN A 686 17.90 -7.45 -4.59
CA ASN A 686 18.29 -8.09 -5.84
C ASN A 686 17.09 -8.66 -6.61
N LEU A 687 16.16 -7.80 -7.01
CA LEU A 687 14.97 -8.18 -7.76
C LEU A 687 15.21 -8.11 -9.28
N PRO A 688 14.60 -8.99 -10.09
CA PRO A 688 14.66 -8.85 -11.54
C PRO A 688 14.10 -7.49 -11.98
N VAL A 689 14.71 -6.87 -12.99
CA VAL A 689 14.34 -5.54 -13.48
C VAL A 689 13.73 -5.66 -14.88
N MET A 690 12.57 -5.06 -15.10
CA MET A 690 11.91 -4.99 -16.41
C MET A 690 11.79 -3.54 -16.86
N VAL A 691 12.45 -3.19 -17.96
CA VAL A 691 12.51 -1.82 -18.51
C VAL A 691 11.60 -1.72 -19.74
N TRP A 692 10.51 -0.97 -19.58
CA TRP A 692 9.48 -0.74 -20.59
C TRP A 692 9.86 0.39 -21.55
N ILE A 693 9.85 0.07 -22.84
CA ILE A 693 10.02 1.01 -23.95
C ILE A 693 8.68 1.10 -24.69
N HIS A 694 8.01 2.24 -24.57
CA HIS A 694 6.67 2.41 -25.12
C HIS A 694 6.63 2.47 -26.65
N GLY A 695 5.49 2.06 -27.22
CA GLY A 695 5.16 2.16 -28.64
C GLY A 695 4.61 3.53 -29.05
N GLY A 696 4.03 3.61 -30.25
CA GLY A 696 3.46 4.84 -30.84
C GLY A 696 4.14 5.31 -32.12
N ALA A 697 4.60 4.37 -32.96
CA ALA A 697 5.28 4.63 -34.24
C ALA A 697 6.52 5.56 -34.15
N TRP A 698 7.08 5.74 -32.94
CA TRP A 698 8.07 6.77 -32.59
C TRP A 698 7.59 8.23 -32.73
N TYR A 699 6.30 8.47 -32.94
CA TYR A 699 5.72 9.83 -33.07
C TYR A 699 4.95 10.28 -31.84
N PHE A 700 4.43 9.35 -31.05
CA PHE A 700 3.65 9.60 -29.85
C PHE A 700 3.89 8.51 -28.78
N GLY A 701 3.29 8.68 -27.61
CA GLY A 701 3.41 7.80 -26.46
C GLY A 701 4.10 8.45 -25.26
N SER A 702 4.01 7.80 -24.10
CA SER A 702 4.60 8.26 -22.84
C SER A 702 4.79 7.10 -21.87
N SER A 703 5.83 7.18 -21.05
CA SER A 703 6.08 6.27 -19.92
C SER A 703 4.97 6.27 -18.86
N SER A 704 4.20 7.35 -18.76
CA SER A 704 3.13 7.54 -17.78
C SER A 704 1.84 6.78 -18.11
N THR A 705 1.72 6.27 -19.32
CA THR A 705 0.51 5.62 -19.84
C THR A 705 0.27 4.25 -19.21
N TYR A 706 1.31 3.62 -18.66
CA TYR A 706 1.28 2.21 -18.28
C TYR A 706 1.26 2.05 -16.76
N PRO A 707 0.22 1.44 -16.16
CA PRO A 707 0.09 1.29 -14.71
C PRO A 707 1.00 0.17 -14.20
N ALA A 708 2.30 0.42 -14.20
CA ALA A 708 3.34 -0.54 -13.81
C ALA A 708 3.26 -0.94 -12.32
N GLU A 709 2.51 -0.21 -11.50
CA GLU A 709 2.21 -0.57 -10.12
C GLU A 709 1.56 -1.97 -10.03
N ILE A 710 0.67 -2.31 -10.96
CA ILE A 710 -0.10 -3.56 -10.93
C ILE A 710 0.80 -4.79 -11.13
N PRO A 711 1.57 -4.94 -12.23
CA PRO A 711 2.50 -6.05 -12.37
C PRO A 711 3.54 -6.09 -11.24
N THR A 712 4.00 -4.93 -10.74
CA THR A 712 4.95 -4.84 -9.59
C THR A 712 4.33 -5.35 -8.28
N SER A 713 3.06 -5.09 -8.03
CA SER A 713 2.37 -5.52 -6.81
C SER A 713 2.02 -7.02 -6.78
N LEU A 714 1.85 -7.60 -7.96
CA LEU A 714 1.46 -9.01 -8.14
C LEU A 714 2.68 -9.89 -8.40
N ASN A 715 3.86 -9.31 -8.61
CA ASN A 715 5.06 -10.06 -8.94
C ASN A 715 6.29 -9.44 -8.28
N ASN A 716 7.23 -10.27 -7.86
CA ASN A 716 8.45 -9.82 -7.19
C ASN A 716 9.47 -9.26 -8.20
N VAL A 717 9.18 -8.09 -8.79
CA VAL A 717 9.91 -7.47 -9.91
C VAL A 717 10.03 -5.96 -9.72
N VAL A 718 11.09 -5.36 -10.24
CA VAL A 718 11.22 -3.90 -10.38
C VAL A 718 10.85 -3.50 -11.79
N MET A 719 9.83 -2.66 -11.95
CA MET A 719 9.45 -2.11 -13.25
C MET A 719 10.06 -0.73 -13.45
N VAL A 720 10.57 -0.47 -14.64
CA VAL A 720 11.07 0.85 -15.06
C VAL A 720 10.35 1.26 -16.33
N THR A 721 9.78 2.47 -16.40
CA THR A 721 9.19 3.01 -17.64
C THR A 721 9.95 4.26 -18.07
N ILE A 722 10.28 4.39 -19.36
CA ILE A 722 11.14 5.49 -19.86
C ILE A 722 10.43 6.34 -20.90
N ASN A 723 10.63 7.66 -20.84
CA ASN A 723 10.40 8.55 -21.98
C ASN A 723 11.67 8.62 -22.83
N TYR A 724 11.51 8.76 -24.15
CA TYR A 724 12.60 9.00 -25.10
C TYR A 724 12.14 9.99 -26.18
N ARG A 725 13.06 10.72 -26.82
CA ARG A 725 12.68 11.71 -27.84
C ARG A 725 11.93 11.06 -29.00
N LEU A 726 10.88 11.75 -29.47
CA LEU A 726 9.96 11.28 -30.52
C LEU A 726 10.05 12.14 -31.78
N GLY A 727 9.53 11.61 -32.89
CA GLY A 727 9.42 12.27 -34.19
C GLY A 727 10.74 12.84 -34.70
N ASN A 728 10.67 14.01 -35.33
CA ASN A 728 11.86 14.71 -35.83
C ASN A 728 12.84 15.09 -34.71
N LEU A 729 12.38 15.30 -33.47
CA LEU A 729 13.29 15.60 -32.36
C LEU A 729 14.14 14.38 -31.95
N GLY A 730 13.58 13.18 -32.08
CA GLY A 730 14.24 11.93 -31.74
C GLY A 730 15.03 11.29 -32.88
N PHE A 731 14.72 11.58 -34.14
CA PHE A 731 15.19 10.72 -35.23
C PHE A 731 15.57 11.42 -36.53
N LEU A 732 15.64 12.76 -36.54
CA LEU A 732 16.05 13.49 -37.74
C LEU A 732 17.51 13.16 -38.13
N PRO A 733 17.80 12.79 -39.39
CA PRO A 733 19.16 12.48 -39.84
C PRO A 733 19.98 13.75 -40.03
N THR A 734 21.03 13.96 -39.25
CA THR A 734 21.81 15.22 -39.30
C THR A 734 23.11 15.09 -40.10
N LEU A 735 23.56 13.88 -40.46
CA LEU A 735 24.91 13.64 -41.02
C LEU A 735 26.07 14.22 -40.17
N ASP A 736 25.83 14.58 -38.92
CA ASP A 736 26.89 14.91 -37.98
C ASP A 736 27.71 13.64 -37.71
N ASP A 737 29.03 13.71 -37.87
CA ASP A 737 29.91 12.56 -37.58
C ASP A 737 29.74 12.08 -36.14
N ASP A 738 29.44 12.99 -35.20
CA ASP A 738 29.24 12.68 -33.79
C ASP A 738 27.81 12.23 -33.46
N ALA A 739 26.84 12.60 -34.28
CA ALA A 739 25.42 12.42 -33.95
C ALA A 739 24.49 12.29 -35.18
N PRO A 740 24.69 11.27 -36.04
CA PRO A 740 24.08 11.20 -37.37
C PRO A 740 22.56 10.97 -37.40
N GLY A 741 21.93 10.65 -36.27
CA GLY A 741 20.51 10.34 -36.11
C GLY A 741 20.27 9.47 -34.86
N ASN A 742 19.12 8.77 -34.80
CA ASN A 742 18.80 7.77 -33.76
C ASN A 742 18.76 8.28 -32.31
N PHE A 743 18.56 9.58 -32.08
CA PHE A 743 18.60 10.19 -30.75
C PHE A 743 17.65 9.53 -29.74
N GLY A 744 16.44 9.16 -30.14
CA GLY A 744 15.49 8.44 -29.27
C GLY A 744 15.99 7.05 -28.84
N LEU A 745 16.78 6.36 -29.68
CA LEU A 745 17.40 5.07 -29.33
C LEU A 745 18.64 5.28 -28.44
N LEU A 746 19.38 6.36 -28.65
CA LEU A 746 20.46 6.77 -27.75
C LEU A 746 19.93 7.18 -26.38
N ASP A 747 18.75 7.79 -26.31
CA ASP A 747 18.03 8.08 -25.06
C ASP A 747 17.70 6.79 -24.30
N ALA A 748 17.22 5.76 -25.01
CA ALA A 748 16.98 4.44 -24.41
C ALA A 748 18.28 3.80 -23.88
N ILE A 749 19.39 3.89 -24.62
CA ILE A 749 20.72 3.46 -24.11
C ILE A 749 21.07 4.23 -22.83
N LYS A 750 20.87 5.55 -22.80
CA LYS A 750 21.19 6.36 -21.63
C LYS A 750 20.35 6.01 -20.41
N ALA A 751 19.07 5.71 -20.62
CA ALA A 751 18.21 5.21 -19.56
C ALA A 751 18.69 3.84 -19.03
N LEU A 752 19.18 2.96 -19.90
CA LEU A 752 19.75 1.67 -19.47
C LEU A 752 21.09 1.83 -18.73
N GLU A 753 21.94 2.77 -19.13
CA GLU A 753 23.15 3.14 -18.36
C GLU A 753 22.78 3.65 -16.96
N TRP A 754 21.71 4.46 -16.87
CA TRP A 754 21.17 4.91 -15.59
C TRP A 754 20.68 3.72 -14.75
N VAL A 755 19.93 2.79 -15.34
CA VAL A 755 19.44 1.58 -14.66
C VAL A 755 20.62 0.78 -14.12
N GLN A 756 21.63 0.50 -14.94
CA GLN A 756 22.85 -0.21 -14.53
C GLN A 756 23.56 0.47 -13.34
N SER A 757 23.56 1.80 -13.30
CA SER A 757 24.27 2.57 -12.27
C SER A 757 23.47 2.80 -10.99
N ASN A 758 22.13 2.66 -11.01
CA ASN A 758 21.27 3.13 -9.93
C ASN A 758 20.26 2.11 -9.41
N ILE A 759 19.81 1.16 -10.24
CA ILE A 759 18.62 0.35 -9.92
C ILE A 759 18.79 -0.53 -8.69
N GLN A 760 20.04 -0.86 -8.34
CA GLN A 760 20.35 -1.56 -7.10
C GLN A 760 19.79 -0.84 -5.88
N ASN A 761 19.93 0.49 -5.80
CA ASN A 761 19.43 1.27 -4.67
C ASN A 761 17.89 1.31 -4.60
N PHE A 762 17.20 0.88 -5.66
CA PHE A 762 15.75 0.70 -5.71
C PHE A 762 15.34 -0.77 -5.53
N GLY A 763 16.28 -1.62 -5.09
CA GLY A 763 16.13 -3.05 -4.87
C GLY A 763 16.21 -3.93 -6.11
N GLY A 764 16.48 -3.36 -7.28
CA GLY A 764 16.70 -4.11 -8.52
C GLY A 764 18.07 -4.77 -8.60
N ASP A 765 18.21 -5.72 -9.51
CA ASP A 765 19.45 -6.41 -9.82
C ASP A 765 19.97 -5.97 -11.20
N PRO A 766 21.08 -5.20 -11.28
CA PRO A 766 21.64 -4.75 -12.56
C PRO A 766 22.09 -5.91 -13.45
N ASP A 767 22.37 -7.09 -12.88
CA ASP A 767 22.75 -8.31 -13.62
C ASP A 767 21.52 -9.11 -14.13
N ARG A 768 20.29 -8.64 -13.85
CA ARG A 768 19.03 -9.26 -14.30
C ARG A 768 18.05 -8.24 -14.87
N VAL A 769 18.54 -7.45 -15.81
CA VAL A 769 17.74 -6.47 -16.58
C VAL A 769 17.13 -7.10 -17.83
N THR A 770 15.82 -6.97 -17.99
CA THR A 770 15.03 -7.37 -19.16
C THR A 770 14.43 -6.14 -19.82
N ILE A 771 14.73 -5.89 -21.10
CA ILE A 771 14.05 -4.83 -21.86
C ILE A 771 12.80 -5.39 -22.53
N PHE A 772 11.70 -4.64 -22.52
CA PHE A 772 10.47 -5.04 -23.19
C PHE A 772 9.71 -3.87 -23.78
N GLY A 773 9.00 -4.10 -24.88
CA GLY A 773 8.31 -3.05 -25.62
C GLY A 773 7.32 -3.62 -26.63
N GLU A 774 6.34 -2.79 -26.99
CA GLU A 774 5.30 -3.12 -27.96
C GLU A 774 5.35 -2.18 -29.17
N SER A 775 4.97 -2.69 -30.36
CA SER A 775 4.97 -1.92 -31.61
C SER A 775 6.35 -1.31 -31.90
N ALA A 776 6.43 0.02 -32.08
CA ALA A 776 7.68 0.75 -32.21
C ALA A 776 8.62 0.61 -30.99
N GLY A 777 8.08 0.36 -29.80
CA GLY A 777 8.85 -0.02 -28.62
C GLY A 777 9.46 -1.42 -28.76
N GLY A 778 8.71 -2.36 -29.36
CA GLY A 778 9.21 -3.68 -29.74
C GLY A 778 10.30 -3.60 -30.81
N TRP A 779 10.14 -2.71 -31.80
CA TRP A 779 11.21 -2.37 -32.76
C TRP A 779 12.44 -1.83 -32.03
N SER A 780 12.28 -0.86 -31.13
CA SER A 780 13.38 -0.33 -30.31
C SER A 780 14.10 -1.44 -29.53
N VAL A 781 13.37 -2.37 -28.90
CA VAL A 781 13.97 -3.54 -28.21
C VAL A 781 14.82 -4.36 -29.17
N SER A 782 14.27 -4.75 -30.31
CA SER A 782 15.04 -5.55 -31.29
C SER A 782 16.25 -4.80 -31.87
N LEU A 783 16.14 -3.48 -32.05
CA LEU A 783 17.25 -2.64 -32.49
C LEU A 783 18.35 -2.51 -31.42
N LEU A 784 17.99 -2.44 -30.14
CA LEU A 784 18.96 -2.49 -29.03
C LEU A 784 19.64 -3.86 -28.96
N VAL A 785 18.91 -4.96 -29.20
CA VAL A 785 19.50 -6.30 -29.37
C VAL A 785 20.50 -6.33 -30.53
N MET A 786 20.22 -5.63 -31.62
CA MET A 786 21.12 -5.53 -32.77
C MET A 786 22.29 -4.56 -32.59
N SER A 787 22.24 -3.66 -31.61
CA SER A 787 23.22 -2.58 -31.46
C SER A 787 24.40 -2.99 -30.58
N PRO A 788 25.66 -2.82 -31.03
CA PRO A 788 26.83 -3.02 -30.17
C PRO A 788 26.92 -2.00 -29.03
N MET A 789 26.21 -0.86 -29.12
CA MET A 789 26.21 0.16 -28.06
C MET A 789 25.41 -0.27 -26.83
N ALA A 790 24.52 -1.25 -26.97
CA ALA A 790 23.70 -1.74 -25.86
C ALA A 790 24.24 -3.03 -25.23
N THR A 791 25.40 -3.53 -25.68
CA THR A 791 26.03 -4.74 -25.15
C THR A 791 26.30 -4.62 -23.65
N GLY A 792 25.80 -5.58 -22.88
CA GLY A 792 26.00 -5.65 -21.43
C GLY A 792 25.05 -4.77 -20.60
N LEU A 793 24.16 -4.00 -21.22
CA LEU A 793 23.19 -3.16 -20.49
C LEU A 793 21.91 -3.92 -20.10
N PHE A 794 21.65 -5.05 -20.74
CA PHE A 794 20.52 -5.93 -20.45
C PHE A 794 20.87 -7.39 -20.77
N HIS A 795 20.07 -8.30 -20.24
CA HIS A 795 20.34 -9.74 -20.22
C HIS A 795 19.25 -10.54 -20.97
N ARG A 796 18.05 -9.95 -21.11
CA ARG A 796 16.88 -10.55 -21.77
C ARG A 796 16.09 -9.50 -22.52
N ALA A 797 15.36 -9.92 -23.55
CA ALA A 797 14.55 -9.05 -24.37
C ALA A 797 13.15 -9.62 -24.59
N ILE A 798 12.14 -8.74 -24.64
CA ILE A 798 10.78 -9.08 -25.03
C ILE A 798 10.26 -8.11 -26.10
N SER A 799 9.90 -8.64 -27.27
CA SER A 799 9.35 -7.85 -28.38
C SER A 799 7.90 -8.26 -28.65
N GLN A 800 6.97 -7.36 -28.36
CA GLN A 800 5.54 -7.58 -28.56
C GLN A 800 5.09 -6.86 -29.83
N SER A 801 4.59 -7.61 -30.82
CA SER A 801 4.04 -7.02 -32.05
C SER A 801 4.98 -6.02 -32.74
N GLY A 802 6.30 -6.28 -32.69
CA GLY A 802 7.30 -5.36 -33.22
C GLY A 802 8.71 -5.94 -33.18
N VAL A 803 9.24 -6.29 -34.35
CA VAL A 803 10.65 -6.65 -34.56
C VAL A 803 11.17 -5.93 -35.80
N ALA A 804 12.35 -5.33 -35.71
CA ALA A 804 13.00 -4.58 -36.79
C ALA A 804 13.49 -5.52 -37.90
N GLY A 805 12.59 -5.89 -38.81
CA GLY A 805 12.92 -6.66 -40.01
C GLY A 805 12.39 -6.04 -41.32
N VAL A 806 11.30 -5.26 -41.29
CA VAL A 806 10.92 -4.31 -42.37
C VAL A 806 11.81 -3.05 -42.33
N PRO A 807 11.86 -2.16 -43.34
CA PRO A 807 12.81 -1.03 -43.34
C PRO A 807 12.36 0.04 -42.37
N VAL A 808 12.57 -0.23 -41.09
CA VAL A 808 12.57 0.78 -40.03
C VAL A 808 13.78 1.70 -40.14
N ALA A 809 14.85 1.22 -40.81
CA ALA A 809 16.12 1.90 -40.96
C ALA A 809 16.47 2.18 -42.43
N GLN A 810 17.00 3.37 -42.69
CA GLN A 810 17.51 3.81 -43.99
C GLN A 810 18.98 4.22 -43.90
N LYS A 811 19.69 4.25 -45.04
CA LYS A 811 21.02 4.87 -45.08
C LYS A 811 20.86 6.37 -44.83
N GLY A 812 21.65 6.94 -43.92
CA GLY A 812 21.55 8.36 -43.57
C GLY A 812 21.63 9.26 -44.79
N ASP A 813 20.57 10.03 -45.04
CA ASP A 813 20.47 11.03 -46.09
C ASP A 813 19.98 12.35 -45.48
N ILE A 814 20.74 13.43 -45.68
CA ILE A 814 20.40 14.77 -45.18
C ILE A 814 19.19 15.39 -45.88
N THR A 815 18.75 14.81 -47.00
CA THR A 815 17.66 15.36 -47.82
C THR A 815 16.38 15.59 -47.01
N LEU A 816 16.07 14.72 -46.04
CA LEU A 816 14.92 14.90 -45.14
C LEU A 816 15.08 16.15 -44.27
N THR A 817 16.25 16.34 -43.68
CA THR A 817 16.61 17.52 -42.87
C THR A 817 16.63 18.80 -43.70
N GLN A 818 17.15 18.75 -44.93
CA GLN A 818 17.12 19.88 -45.85
C GLN A 818 15.70 20.26 -46.25
N ASN A 819 14.83 19.29 -46.53
CA ASN A 819 13.44 19.54 -46.86
C ASN A 819 12.68 20.16 -45.67
N LEU A 820 12.90 19.64 -44.46
CA LEU A 820 12.36 20.23 -43.24
C LEU A 820 12.85 21.66 -43.05
N ALA A 821 14.16 21.90 -43.19
CA ALA A 821 14.76 23.22 -43.09
C ALA A 821 14.15 24.22 -44.08
N LEU A 822 14.01 23.84 -45.36
CA LEU A 822 13.38 24.68 -46.37
C LEU A 822 11.92 24.97 -46.04
N SER A 823 11.16 23.98 -45.55
CA SER A 823 9.76 24.16 -45.17
C SER A 823 9.58 25.15 -44.00
N LEU A 824 10.61 25.28 -43.16
CA LEU A 824 10.67 26.18 -42.00
C LEU A 824 11.45 27.47 -42.29
N ASN A 825 11.73 27.77 -43.56
CA ASN A 825 12.48 28.95 -44.02
C ASN A 825 13.93 29.06 -43.48
N CYS A 826 14.56 27.94 -43.12
CA CYS A 826 15.99 27.87 -42.84
C CYS A 826 16.79 27.71 -44.14
N SER A 827 17.95 28.39 -44.24
CA SER A 827 18.87 28.19 -45.37
C SER A 827 19.51 26.80 -45.31
N THR A 828 19.70 26.18 -46.47
CA THR A 828 20.43 24.91 -46.65
C THR A 828 21.79 25.11 -47.34
N ASP A 829 22.25 26.37 -47.47
CA ASP A 829 23.52 26.72 -48.14
C ASP A 829 24.76 26.24 -47.36
N SER A 830 24.62 26.12 -46.04
CA SER A 830 25.64 25.68 -45.08
C SER A 830 25.00 24.78 -44.03
N TYR A 831 25.68 23.69 -43.68
CA TYR A 831 25.21 22.77 -42.64
C TYR A 831 25.08 23.46 -41.28
N ASP A 832 26.09 24.23 -40.87
CA ASP A 832 26.10 24.91 -39.58
C ASP A 832 24.98 25.96 -39.49
N ASP A 833 24.76 26.72 -40.56
CA ASP A 833 23.68 27.73 -40.62
C ASP A 833 22.30 27.07 -40.60
N MET A 834 22.13 25.96 -41.33
CA MET A 834 20.91 25.16 -41.35
C MET A 834 20.57 24.64 -39.95
N MET A 835 21.52 23.96 -39.31
CA MET A 835 21.30 23.36 -37.99
C MET A 835 21.18 24.42 -36.90
N SER A 836 21.92 25.53 -36.97
CA SER A 836 21.76 26.65 -36.04
C SER A 836 20.38 27.30 -36.17
N CYS A 837 19.86 27.47 -37.39
CA CYS A 837 18.51 27.98 -37.61
C CYS A 837 17.47 27.02 -37.02
N LEU A 838 17.55 25.75 -37.36
CA LEU A 838 16.64 24.72 -36.87
C LEU A 838 16.67 24.59 -35.33
N ARG A 839 17.83 24.63 -34.67
CA ARG A 839 17.91 24.61 -33.20
C ARG A 839 17.28 25.85 -32.55
N GLY A 840 17.14 26.96 -33.27
CA GLY A 840 16.53 28.19 -32.79
C GLY A 840 14.99 28.23 -32.84
N LEU A 841 14.35 27.26 -33.50
CA LEU A 841 12.88 27.23 -33.63
C LEU A 841 12.20 26.52 -32.44
N PRO A 842 10.92 26.83 -32.16
CA PRO A 842 10.09 26.08 -31.21
C PRO A 842 9.94 24.60 -31.57
N SER A 843 9.77 23.73 -30.57
CA SER A 843 9.61 22.28 -30.78
C SER A 843 8.37 21.89 -31.58
N GLU A 844 7.33 22.72 -31.48
CA GLU A 844 6.02 22.56 -32.10
C GLU A 844 6.12 22.59 -33.64
N ASP A 845 7.12 23.31 -34.18
CA ASP A 845 7.38 23.39 -35.62
C ASP A 845 7.92 22.07 -36.21
N PHE A 846 8.31 21.11 -35.35
CA PHE A 846 8.85 19.82 -35.75
C PHE A 846 7.87 18.65 -35.62
N LEU A 847 6.62 18.90 -35.22
CA LEU A 847 5.59 17.87 -34.98
C LEU A 847 4.95 17.33 -36.27
N THR A 848 5.75 17.08 -37.30
CA THR A 848 5.31 16.47 -38.55
C THR A 848 5.71 15.00 -38.60
N LEU A 849 4.89 14.17 -39.26
CA LEU A 849 5.18 12.74 -39.45
C LEU A 849 6.31 12.58 -40.48
N MET A 850 7.29 11.75 -40.15
CA MET A 850 8.35 11.32 -41.07
C MET A 850 8.06 9.89 -41.55
N ALA A 851 8.61 9.48 -42.69
CA ALA A 851 8.64 8.06 -43.05
C ALA A 851 9.98 7.46 -42.58
N TRP A 852 9.92 6.35 -41.85
CA TRP A 852 11.06 5.47 -41.53
C TRP A 852 12.28 6.15 -40.88
N PRO A 853 12.23 6.39 -39.56
CA PRO A 853 13.09 7.38 -38.95
C PRO A 853 14.47 6.87 -38.48
N VAL A 854 14.74 5.57 -38.47
CA VAL A 854 16.04 5.05 -38.00
C VAL A 854 17.10 5.16 -39.11
N VAL A 855 18.33 5.45 -38.72
CA VAL A 855 19.48 5.61 -39.62
C VAL A 855 20.49 4.48 -39.41
N ILE A 856 20.95 3.87 -40.50
CA ILE A 856 22.14 3.00 -40.48
C ILE A 856 23.36 3.92 -40.43
N ASP A 857 23.85 4.16 -39.22
CA ASP A 857 24.85 5.18 -38.90
C ASP A 857 26.29 4.65 -38.76
N GLY A 858 26.46 3.32 -38.75
CA GLY A 858 27.77 2.69 -38.53
C GLY A 858 28.25 2.72 -37.08
N ARG A 859 27.42 3.20 -36.13
CA ARG A 859 27.72 3.25 -34.69
C ARG A 859 26.66 2.49 -33.90
N PHE A 860 25.42 3.00 -33.88
CA PHE A 860 24.28 2.33 -33.27
C PHE A 860 23.86 1.12 -34.11
N LEU A 861 23.75 1.26 -35.43
CA LEU A 861 23.55 0.15 -36.37
C LEU A 861 24.69 0.07 -37.36
N LEU A 862 25.44 -1.03 -37.31
CA LEU A 862 26.58 -1.25 -38.21
C LEU A 862 26.17 -1.56 -39.65
N GLN A 863 25.00 -2.20 -39.82
CA GLN A 863 24.45 -2.67 -41.10
C GLN A 863 22.92 -2.60 -41.06
N SER A 864 22.27 -2.98 -42.16
CA SER A 864 20.81 -3.14 -42.17
C SER A 864 20.37 -4.21 -41.16
N PRO A 865 19.18 -4.10 -40.53
CA PRO A 865 18.66 -5.14 -39.64
C PRO A 865 18.64 -6.54 -40.27
N TRP A 866 18.28 -6.63 -41.56
CA TRP A 866 18.33 -7.88 -42.33
C TRP A 866 19.74 -8.49 -42.36
N ASP A 867 20.75 -7.69 -42.70
CA ASP A 867 22.12 -8.18 -42.78
C ASP A 867 22.67 -8.54 -41.38
N LEU A 868 22.30 -7.80 -40.32
CA LEU A 868 22.68 -8.12 -38.94
C LEU A 868 22.09 -9.46 -38.49
N MET A 869 20.81 -9.72 -38.77
CA MET A 869 20.17 -11.00 -38.48
C MET A 869 20.81 -12.13 -39.30
N ASN A 870 20.99 -11.93 -40.61
CA ASN A 870 21.55 -12.96 -41.48
C ASN A 870 23.02 -13.29 -41.15
N HIS A 871 23.83 -12.29 -40.77
CA HIS A 871 25.20 -12.47 -40.32
C HIS A 871 25.31 -12.90 -38.85
N LYS A 872 24.19 -12.87 -38.10
CA LYS A 872 24.14 -13.16 -36.66
C LYS A 872 25.06 -12.26 -35.84
N PHE A 873 25.14 -10.99 -36.21
CA PHE A 873 25.88 -9.95 -35.50
C PHE A 873 24.94 -9.16 -34.60
N ILE A 874 24.40 -9.84 -33.60
CA ILE A 874 23.45 -9.30 -32.63
C ILE A 874 23.85 -9.76 -31.21
N ASN A 875 23.43 -9.01 -30.19
CA ASN A 875 23.67 -9.35 -28.79
C ASN A 875 22.98 -10.67 -28.45
N ARG A 876 23.67 -11.56 -27.73
CA ARG A 876 23.08 -12.83 -27.27
C ARG A 876 22.33 -12.62 -25.97
N VAL A 877 21.01 -12.73 -26.03
CA VAL A 877 20.14 -12.66 -24.86
C VAL A 877 19.07 -13.75 -24.93
N ASP A 878 18.48 -14.13 -23.80
CA ASP A 878 17.21 -14.86 -23.87
C ASP A 878 16.15 -13.93 -24.47
N TYR A 879 15.31 -14.44 -25.38
CA TYR A 879 14.35 -13.62 -26.13
C TYR A 879 12.94 -14.23 -26.14
N LEU A 880 11.95 -13.48 -25.65
CA LEU A 880 10.53 -13.74 -25.85
C LEU A 880 9.97 -12.79 -26.92
N LEU A 881 9.25 -13.30 -27.92
CA LEU A 881 8.64 -12.44 -28.94
C LEU A 881 7.32 -12.99 -29.45
N GLY A 882 6.43 -12.13 -29.93
CA GLY A 882 5.14 -12.58 -30.43
C GLY A 882 4.37 -11.52 -31.18
N THR A 883 3.18 -11.91 -31.62
CA THR A 883 2.22 -11.06 -32.34
C THR A 883 0.81 -11.36 -31.88
N ASN A 884 -0.11 -10.46 -32.19
CA ASN A 884 -1.54 -10.72 -32.10
C ASN A 884 -2.01 -11.40 -33.40
N ASN A 885 -3.17 -12.06 -33.37
CA ASN A 885 -3.66 -12.82 -34.52
C ASN A 885 -4.36 -11.95 -35.60
N ASP A 886 -4.53 -10.65 -35.35
CA ASP A 886 -5.11 -9.69 -36.31
C ASP A 886 -4.54 -8.26 -36.11
N GLU A 887 -3.23 -8.09 -36.28
CA GLU A 887 -2.51 -6.79 -36.07
C GLU A 887 -3.07 -5.62 -36.91
N VAL A 888 -3.68 -5.90 -38.06
CA VAL A 888 -4.27 -4.87 -38.95
C VAL A 888 -5.79 -4.94 -38.89
N GLY A 889 -6.31 -5.19 -37.69
CA GLY A 889 -7.70 -5.51 -37.43
C GLY A 889 -8.60 -4.28 -37.37
N TYR A 890 -8.20 -3.28 -36.58
CA TYR A 890 -9.01 -2.12 -36.24
C TYR A 890 -8.20 -0.82 -36.15
N GLU A 891 -7.22 -0.71 -35.25
CA GLU A 891 -6.44 0.53 -35.10
C GLU A 891 -5.63 0.86 -36.36
N LEU A 892 -4.78 -0.07 -36.81
CA LEU A 892 -3.98 0.14 -38.02
C LEU A 892 -4.83 0.12 -39.30
N ALA A 893 -6.01 -0.53 -39.27
CA ALA A 893 -6.94 -0.52 -40.38
C ALA A 893 -7.57 0.86 -40.63
N ALA A 894 -7.64 1.73 -39.61
CA ALA A 894 -8.21 3.07 -39.74
C ALA A 894 -7.43 3.96 -40.74
N GLU A 895 -6.15 3.68 -40.98
CA GLU A 895 -5.33 4.33 -42.01
C GLU A 895 -5.70 3.91 -43.44
N PHE A 896 -6.48 2.84 -43.58
CA PHE A 896 -6.88 2.25 -44.86
C PHE A 896 -8.41 2.31 -45.00
N PRO A 897 -8.99 3.43 -45.48
CA PRO A 897 -10.44 3.64 -45.51
C PRO A 897 -11.22 2.65 -46.40
N PHE A 898 -10.52 1.85 -47.21
CA PHE A 898 -11.06 0.78 -48.05
C PHE A 898 -11.04 -0.60 -47.36
N ILE A 899 -10.62 -0.67 -46.09
CA ILE A 899 -10.78 -1.84 -45.22
C ILE A 899 -11.98 -1.57 -44.32
N ASP A 900 -13.16 -2.07 -44.69
CA ASP A 900 -14.37 -1.85 -43.91
C ASP A 900 -15.25 -3.12 -43.75
N ALA A 901 -16.44 -2.93 -43.20
CA ALA A 901 -17.37 -4.03 -42.95
C ALA A 901 -17.98 -4.63 -44.23
N ASP A 902 -18.07 -3.85 -45.31
CA ASP A 902 -18.62 -4.26 -46.60
C ASP A 902 -17.59 -5.01 -47.46
N GLY A 903 -16.31 -4.94 -47.09
CA GLY A 903 -15.22 -5.72 -47.68
C GLY A 903 -14.25 -4.85 -48.46
N MET A 904 -13.55 -5.43 -49.44
CA MET A 904 -12.61 -4.75 -50.31
C MET A 904 -12.86 -5.16 -51.75
N THR A 905 -12.89 -4.22 -52.68
CA THR A 905 -12.95 -4.55 -54.11
C THR A 905 -11.59 -4.99 -54.63
N ARG A 906 -11.60 -5.81 -55.69
CA ARG A 906 -10.36 -6.23 -56.36
C ARG A 906 -9.52 -5.05 -56.86
N ALA A 907 -10.18 -3.97 -57.31
CA ALA A 907 -9.49 -2.76 -57.74
C ALA A 907 -8.78 -2.04 -56.57
N GLU A 908 -9.39 -1.98 -55.39
CA GLU A 908 -8.75 -1.44 -54.18
C GLU A 908 -7.56 -2.32 -53.77
N PHE A 909 -7.71 -3.64 -53.80
CA PHE A 909 -6.62 -4.58 -53.53
C PHE A 909 -5.41 -4.33 -54.44
N GLU A 910 -5.64 -4.32 -55.77
CA GLU A 910 -4.57 -4.20 -56.77
C GLU A 910 -3.94 -2.80 -56.81
N SER A 911 -4.69 -1.75 -56.49
CA SER A 911 -4.17 -0.37 -56.52
C SER A 911 -3.35 -0.01 -55.28
N ASN A 912 -3.68 -0.57 -54.11
CA ASN A 912 -3.01 -0.21 -52.85
C ASN A 912 -1.85 -1.14 -52.51
N LEU A 913 -1.91 -2.43 -52.90
CA LEU A 913 -0.87 -3.41 -52.56
C LEU A 913 0.55 -3.02 -53.02
N PRO A 914 0.78 -2.48 -54.25
CA PRO A 914 2.14 -2.14 -54.68
C PRO A 914 2.82 -1.10 -53.79
N PHE A 915 2.09 -0.10 -53.30
CA PHE A 915 2.66 0.94 -52.43
C PHE A 915 3.12 0.34 -51.09
N LEU A 916 2.32 -0.56 -50.51
CA LEU A 916 2.64 -1.23 -49.24
C LEU A 916 3.78 -2.24 -49.40
N LEU A 917 3.80 -3.00 -50.49
CA LEU A 917 4.89 -3.93 -50.79
C LEU A 917 6.21 -3.21 -51.12
N GLN A 918 6.16 -2.00 -51.67
CA GLN A 918 7.37 -1.20 -51.87
C GLN A 918 8.08 -0.96 -50.54
N GLN A 919 7.32 -0.67 -49.47
CA GLN A 919 7.89 -0.54 -48.13
C GLN A 919 8.56 -1.84 -47.69
N VAL A 920 8.06 -3.03 -48.02
CA VAL A 920 8.76 -4.28 -47.70
C VAL A 920 10.06 -4.40 -48.50
N VAL A 921 10.07 -4.02 -49.78
CA VAL A 921 11.25 -4.12 -50.66
C VAL A 921 12.39 -3.21 -50.21
N ASP A 922 12.09 -2.02 -49.68
CA ASP A 922 13.08 -1.01 -49.33
C ASP A 922 14.12 -1.51 -48.29
N GLN A 923 13.82 -2.58 -47.53
CA GLN A 923 14.76 -3.19 -46.55
C GLN A 923 15.97 -3.87 -47.19
N TYR A 924 15.85 -4.34 -48.44
CA TYR A 924 16.87 -5.18 -49.06
C TYR A 924 17.97 -4.38 -49.77
N LEU A 925 17.78 -3.06 -49.94
CA LEU A 925 18.65 -2.12 -50.67
C LEU A 925 18.84 -2.45 -52.17
N VAL A 926 18.33 -3.59 -52.64
CA VAL A 926 18.34 -4.09 -54.02
C VAL A 926 17.03 -4.81 -54.31
N GLY A 927 16.54 -4.74 -55.56
CA GLY A 927 15.26 -5.34 -55.98
C GLY A 927 14.21 -4.29 -56.41
N SER A 928 13.02 -4.76 -56.80
CA SER A 928 11.86 -3.91 -57.10
C SER A 928 10.56 -4.60 -56.69
N VAL A 929 9.51 -3.81 -56.40
CA VAL A 929 8.18 -4.33 -56.04
C VAL A 929 7.59 -5.26 -57.11
N ASP A 930 7.89 -5.00 -58.39
CA ASP A 930 7.44 -5.83 -59.52
C ASP A 930 7.86 -7.31 -59.40
N MET A 931 8.95 -7.59 -58.68
CA MET A 931 9.47 -8.95 -58.52
C MET A 931 8.67 -9.77 -57.49
N ILE A 932 7.92 -9.12 -56.58
CA ILE A 932 7.18 -9.79 -55.51
C ILE A 932 5.67 -9.57 -55.57
N LEU A 933 5.19 -8.60 -56.36
CA LEU A 933 3.77 -8.25 -56.44
C LEU A 933 2.89 -9.44 -56.84
N GLN A 934 3.15 -10.06 -57.99
CA GLN A 934 2.37 -11.21 -58.43
C GLN A 934 2.58 -12.44 -57.53
N PRO A 935 3.82 -12.80 -57.11
CA PRO A 935 4.02 -13.87 -56.14
C PRO A 935 3.26 -13.68 -54.82
N ALA A 936 3.13 -12.45 -54.32
CA ALA A 936 2.35 -12.18 -53.11
C ALA A 936 0.84 -12.35 -53.37
N ILE A 937 0.34 -11.90 -54.51
CA ILE A 937 -1.05 -12.16 -54.94
C ILE A 937 -1.33 -13.67 -54.99
N ASP A 938 -0.46 -14.43 -55.66
CA ASP A 938 -0.62 -15.88 -55.84
C ASP A 938 -0.52 -16.66 -54.51
N GLN A 939 0.22 -16.14 -53.52
CA GLN A 939 0.37 -16.75 -52.21
C GLN A 939 -0.90 -16.62 -51.34
N TYR A 940 -1.64 -15.52 -51.48
CA TYR A 940 -2.75 -15.17 -50.59
C TYR A 940 -4.13 -15.29 -51.24
N LEU A 941 -4.26 -15.08 -52.55
CA LEU A 941 -5.56 -15.11 -53.23
C LEU A 941 -5.85 -16.45 -53.89
N ASP A 942 -6.99 -17.03 -53.54
CA ASP A 942 -7.65 -18.09 -54.30
C ASP A 942 -8.33 -17.46 -55.53
N PRO A 943 -7.94 -17.84 -56.76
CA PRO A 943 -8.53 -17.31 -57.98
C PRO A 943 -10.06 -17.49 -58.06
N ASP A 944 -10.62 -18.51 -57.42
CA ASP A 944 -12.07 -18.79 -57.43
C ASP A 944 -12.86 -17.86 -56.49
N MET A 945 -12.18 -17.19 -55.56
CA MET A 945 -12.75 -16.25 -54.57
C MET A 945 -12.31 -14.80 -54.80
N ALA A 946 -11.57 -14.52 -55.88
CA ALA A 946 -10.88 -13.24 -56.13
C ALA A 946 -11.79 -12.03 -56.38
N ASP A 947 -13.12 -12.22 -56.43
CA ASP A 947 -14.11 -11.15 -56.53
C ASP A 947 -15.05 -11.09 -55.31
N ASP A 948 -14.85 -11.92 -54.28
CA ASP A 948 -15.59 -11.85 -53.00
C ASP A 948 -15.00 -10.73 -52.12
N PRO A 949 -15.76 -9.66 -51.83
CA PRO A 949 -15.23 -8.51 -51.09
C PRO A 949 -14.76 -8.84 -49.67
N ILE A 950 -15.42 -9.78 -48.98
CA ILE A 950 -15.08 -10.16 -47.60
C ILE A 950 -13.79 -10.96 -47.60
N TYR A 951 -13.68 -11.92 -48.53
CA TYR A 951 -12.46 -12.70 -48.70
C TYR A 951 -11.25 -11.82 -49.04
N LEU A 952 -11.41 -10.89 -49.99
CA LEU A 952 -10.35 -9.97 -50.39
C LEU A 952 -9.85 -9.11 -49.22
N ARG A 953 -10.76 -8.55 -48.42
CA ARG A 953 -10.40 -7.79 -47.21
C ARG A 953 -9.59 -8.65 -46.25
N ASP A 954 -10.07 -9.84 -45.94
CA ASP A 954 -9.44 -10.71 -44.94
C ASP A 954 -8.06 -11.18 -45.42
N GLN A 955 -7.89 -11.49 -46.72
CA GLN A 955 -6.57 -11.81 -47.29
C GLN A 955 -5.63 -10.61 -47.33
N PHE A 956 -6.15 -9.41 -47.63
CA PHE A 956 -5.33 -8.20 -47.62
C PHE A 956 -4.79 -7.91 -46.22
N LYS A 957 -5.66 -7.96 -45.18
CA LYS A 957 -5.26 -7.82 -43.78
C LYS A 957 -4.22 -8.88 -43.37
N GLN A 958 -4.48 -10.14 -43.70
CA GLN A 958 -3.59 -11.26 -43.40
C GLN A 958 -2.21 -11.11 -44.08
N LEU A 959 -2.19 -10.62 -45.32
CA LEU A 959 -0.96 -10.30 -46.05
C LEU A 959 -0.16 -9.21 -45.34
N LEU A 960 -0.80 -8.11 -44.94
CA LEU A 960 -0.12 -7.01 -44.24
C LEU A 960 0.40 -7.44 -42.86
N MET A 961 -0.41 -8.16 -42.07
CA MET A 961 0.02 -8.70 -40.78
C MET A 961 1.25 -9.60 -40.93
N ASP A 962 1.24 -10.49 -41.94
CA ASP A 962 2.37 -11.39 -42.16
C ASP A 962 3.61 -10.62 -42.63
N ALA A 963 3.47 -9.66 -43.55
CA ALA A 963 4.58 -8.89 -44.10
C ALA A 963 5.28 -8.00 -43.06
N PHE A 964 4.50 -7.29 -42.24
CA PHE A 964 5.01 -6.25 -41.33
C PHE A 964 5.30 -6.74 -39.91
N PHE A 965 4.60 -7.79 -39.44
CA PHE A 965 4.70 -8.24 -38.04
C PHE A 965 5.14 -9.71 -37.94
N THR A 966 4.31 -10.64 -38.43
CA THR A 966 4.49 -12.08 -38.11
C THR A 966 5.78 -12.64 -38.72
N SER A 967 6.08 -12.32 -39.98
CA SER A 967 7.29 -12.84 -40.66
C SER A 967 8.57 -12.35 -40.00
N GLN A 968 8.61 -11.08 -39.61
CA GLN A 968 9.76 -10.45 -38.95
C GLN A 968 10.01 -11.08 -37.57
N THR A 969 8.94 -11.27 -36.79
CA THR A 969 8.97 -11.99 -35.52
C THR A 969 9.51 -13.41 -35.70
N VAL A 970 8.97 -14.20 -36.64
CA VAL A 970 9.45 -15.57 -36.91
C VAL A 970 10.91 -15.58 -37.39
N MET A 971 11.33 -14.59 -38.18
CA MET A 971 12.72 -14.48 -38.63
C MET A 971 13.68 -14.22 -37.48
N MET A 972 13.37 -13.30 -36.58
CA MET A 972 14.21 -13.01 -35.43
C MET A 972 14.28 -14.21 -34.48
N ALA A 973 13.15 -14.89 -34.23
CA ALA A 973 13.13 -16.13 -33.45
C ALA A 973 14.04 -17.21 -34.06
N LYS A 974 13.99 -17.40 -35.39
CA LYS A 974 14.88 -18.34 -36.11
C LYS A 974 16.34 -17.93 -36.02
N THR A 975 16.63 -16.64 -36.11
CA THR A 975 17.99 -16.09 -36.05
C THR A 975 18.62 -16.35 -34.69
N GLU A 976 17.93 -15.94 -33.62
CA GLU A 976 18.33 -16.14 -32.23
C GLU A 976 18.51 -17.63 -31.89
N ALA A 977 17.49 -18.45 -32.19
CA ALA A 977 17.55 -19.89 -31.92
C ALA A 977 18.60 -20.62 -32.77
N GLY A 978 19.03 -20.03 -33.88
CA GLY A 978 20.01 -20.58 -34.81
C GLY A 978 21.47 -20.22 -34.48
N MET A 979 21.75 -19.44 -33.44
CA MET A 979 23.12 -19.11 -33.03
C MET A 979 23.83 -20.30 -32.36
N LEU A 980 25.03 -20.65 -32.83
CA LEU A 980 25.81 -21.77 -32.29
C LEU A 980 26.28 -21.45 -30.86
N ALA A 981 26.10 -22.39 -29.92
CA ALA A 981 26.75 -22.30 -28.60
C ALA A 981 28.28 -22.33 -28.79
N VAL A 982 28.98 -21.28 -28.35
CA VAL A 982 30.44 -21.32 -28.22
C VAL A 982 30.73 -21.89 -26.84
N ALA A 983 31.78 -22.72 -26.69
CA ALA A 983 31.97 -23.69 -25.61
C ALA A 983 31.91 -23.20 -24.13
N TRP A 984 31.69 -21.91 -23.88
CA TRP A 984 31.67 -21.30 -22.55
C TRP A 984 30.38 -20.49 -22.24
N GLU A 985 29.44 -20.36 -23.18
CA GLU A 985 28.15 -19.67 -22.99
C GLU A 985 26.99 -20.65 -23.28
N ALA A 986 25.96 -20.63 -22.43
CA ALA A 986 24.73 -21.37 -22.69
C ALA A 986 24.03 -20.81 -23.95
N SER A 987 23.34 -21.67 -24.71
CA SER A 987 22.52 -21.22 -25.85
C SER A 987 21.41 -20.26 -25.40
N SER A 988 21.21 -19.14 -26.10
CA SER A 988 20.05 -18.26 -25.90
C SER A 988 18.73 -19.05 -25.96
N ARG A 989 17.84 -18.84 -24.99
CA ARG A 989 16.50 -19.43 -24.98
C ARG A 989 15.55 -18.49 -25.70
N VAL A 990 14.74 -19.06 -26.59
CA VAL A 990 13.80 -18.31 -27.42
C VAL A 990 12.39 -18.85 -27.16
N TYR A 991 11.43 -17.96 -26.97
CA TYR A 991 10.02 -18.30 -26.79
C TYR A 991 9.17 -17.44 -27.72
N GLN A 992 8.20 -18.05 -28.39
CA GLN A 992 7.30 -17.35 -29.29
C GLN A 992 5.85 -17.46 -28.81
N TYR A 993 5.05 -16.39 -28.92
CA TYR A 993 3.59 -16.45 -28.75
C TYR A 993 2.80 -15.90 -29.95
N GLU A 994 1.53 -16.28 -30.01
CA GLU A 994 0.47 -15.56 -30.71
C GLU A 994 -0.72 -15.36 -29.76
N LEU A 995 -1.17 -14.12 -29.54
CA LEU A 995 -2.38 -13.85 -28.75
C LEU A 995 -3.63 -14.04 -29.62
N GLN A 996 -4.57 -14.85 -29.15
CA GLN A 996 -5.77 -15.23 -29.91
C GLN A 996 -7.09 -14.86 -29.21
N HIS A 997 -7.05 -14.45 -27.94
CA HIS A 997 -8.24 -14.03 -27.19
C HIS A 997 -8.55 -12.54 -27.38
N ARG A 998 -9.69 -12.25 -28.02
CA ARG A 998 -10.22 -10.88 -28.11
C ARG A 998 -11.02 -10.56 -26.84
N ALA A 999 -10.57 -9.56 -26.08
CA ALA A 999 -11.22 -9.17 -24.85
C ALA A 999 -12.67 -8.68 -25.08
N SER A 1000 -13.56 -9.04 -24.17
CA SER A 1000 -14.99 -8.71 -24.18
C SER A 1000 -15.27 -7.20 -24.19
N VAL A 1001 -14.36 -6.41 -23.62
CA VAL A 1001 -14.41 -4.95 -23.63
C VAL A 1001 -14.35 -4.36 -25.04
N PHE A 1002 -13.76 -5.07 -26.01
CA PHE A 1002 -13.65 -4.63 -27.40
C PHE A 1002 -14.84 -5.06 -28.25
N SER A 1003 -15.96 -5.45 -27.65
CA SER A 1003 -17.18 -5.88 -28.37
C SER A 1003 -17.78 -4.81 -29.30
N PHE A 1004 -17.36 -3.53 -29.17
CA PHE A 1004 -17.72 -2.45 -30.09
C PHE A 1004 -17.04 -2.55 -31.46
N ARG A 1005 -15.88 -3.21 -31.58
CA ARG A 1005 -15.20 -3.40 -32.88
C ARG A 1005 -16.00 -4.37 -33.75
N PRO A 1006 -15.95 -4.28 -35.10
CA PRO A 1006 -16.67 -5.20 -35.98
C PRO A 1006 -16.38 -6.69 -35.70
N PRO A 1007 -17.31 -7.61 -35.98
CA PRO A 1007 -17.12 -9.04 -35.68
C PRO A 1007 -15.96 -9.72 -36.42
N TYR A 1008 -15.52 -9.16 -37.54
CA TYR A 1008 -14.38 -9.67 -38.33
C TYR A 1008 -13.01 -9.27 -37.76
N VAL A 1009 -12.98 -8.42 -36.71
CA VAL A 1009 -11.74 -8.02 -36.04
C VAL A 1009 -11.38 -9.10 -35.01
N GLY A 1010 -10.17 -9.65 -35.15
CA GLY A 1010 -9.56 -10.56 -34.17
C GLY A 1010 -8.95 -9.81 -32.99
N VAL A 1011 -7.80 -10.28 -32.52
CA VAL A 1011 -6.97 -9.59 -31.53
C VAL A 1011 -6.16 -8.53 -32.26
N ASP A 1012 -6.47 -7.27 -31.98
CA ASP A 1012 -5.91 -6.11 -32.68
C ASP A 1012 -4.54 -5.71 -32.12
N HIS A 1013 -3.82 -4.85 -32.85
CA HIS A 1013 -2.54 -4.30 -32.39
C HIS A 1013 -2.65 -3.68 -30.99
N GLY A 1014 -1.71 -3.99 -30.10
CA GLY A 1014 -1.67 -3.47 -28.72
C GLY A 1014 -2.67 -4.10 -27.72
N ASP A 1015 -3.53 -5.03 -28.12
CA ASP A 1015 -4.51 -5.67 -27.22
C ASP A 1015 -3.85 -6.45 -26.07
N ASP A 1016 -2.62 -6.95 -26.26
CA ASP A 1016 -1.84 -7.66 -25.24
C ASP A 1016 -1.44 -6.77 -24.06
N LEU A 1017 -1.31 -5.46 -24.26
CA LEU A 1017 -0.99 -4.48 -23.22
C LEU A 1017 -2.04 -4.42 -22.13
N PHE A 1018 -3.32 -4.64 -22.47
CA PHE A 1018 -4.40 -4.65 -21.51
C PHE A 1018 -4.21 -5.77 -20.48
N PHE A 1019 -3.80 -6.95 -20.94
CA PHE A 1019 -3.54 -8.09 -20.08
C PHE A 1019 -2.22 -7.94 -19.32
N LEU A 1020 -1.17 -7.45 -19.98
CA LEU A 1020 0.17 -7.35 -19.40
C LEU A 1020 0.27 -6.32 -18.27
N PHE A 1021 -0.46 -5.20 -18.37
CA PHE A 1021 -0.49 -4.19 -17.31
C PHE A 1021 -1.66 -4.37 -16.34
N GLY A 1022 -2.34 -5.52 -16.36
CA GLY A 1022 -3.32 -5.87 -15.34
C GLY A 1022 -4.61 -5.06 -15.35
N LEU A 1023 -4.98 -4.43 -16.48
CA LEU A 1023 -6.21 -3.63 -16.57
C LEU A 1023 -7.48 -4.44 -16.23
N PRO A 1024 -7.60 -5.73 -16.59
CA PRO A 1024 -8.72 -6.56 -16.15
C PRO A 1024 -8.88 -6.65 -14.63
N LEU A 1025 -7.84 -6.34 -13.85
CA LEU A 1025 -7.81 -6.51 -12.38
C LEU A 1025 -8.18 -5.24 -11.60
N LEU A 1026 -8.32 -4.10 -12.29
CA LEU A 1026 -8.62 -2.80 -11.68
C LEU A 1026 -10.00 -2.76 -10.99
N ARG A 1027 -10.05 -2.05 -9.85
CA ARG A 1027 -11.25 -1.70 -9.08
C ARG A 1027 -11.52 -0.19 -9.12
N ASP A 1028 -12.78 0.20 -8.99
CA ASP A 1028 -13.21 1.59 -8.81
C ASP A 1028 -13.10 2.05 -7.34
N ASP A 1029 -13.36 3.34 -7.11
CA ASP A 1029 -13.31 4.03 -5.83
C ASP A 1029 -14.29 3.48 -4.76
N LYS A 1030 -15.22 2.61 -5.17
CA LYS A 1030 -16.20 1.95 -4.29
C LYS A 1030 -15.90 0.46 -4.13
N GLY A 1031 -14.74 -0.01 -4.60
CA GLY A 1031 -14.34 -1.41 -4.56
C GLY A 1031 -15.09 -2.31 -5.55
N SER A 1032 -15.85 -1.74 -6.50
CA SER A 1032 -16.44 -2.46 -7.63
C SER A 1032 -15.41 -2.61 -8.76
N ASN A 1033 -15.66 -3.43 -9.78
CA ASN A 1033 -14.73 -3.53 -10.92
C ASN A 1033 -14.63 -2.19 -11.66
N TRP A 1034 -13.49 -1.92 -12.30
CA TRP A 1034 -13.26 -0.80 -13.21
C TRP A 1034 -14.44 -0.55 -14.17
N LYS A 1035 -14.61 0.69 -14.64
CA LYS A 1035 -15.70 1.14 -15.53
C LYS A 1035 -15.93 0.23 -16.75
N TYR A 1036 -14.89 -0.50 -17.18
CA TYR A 1036 -14.99 -1.53 -18.20
C TYR A 1036 -15.01 -2.94 -17.59
N SER A 1037 -15.99 -3.74 -18.01
CA SER A 1037 -16.15 -5.11 -17.55
C SER A 1037 -15.25 -6.08 -18.31
N PHE A 1038 -14.50 -6.90 -17.57
CA PHE A 1038 -13.76 -8.08 -18.07
C PHE A 1038 -14.30 -9.35 -17.40
N THR A 1039 -14.31 -10.46 -18.14
CA THR A 1039 -14.73 -11.76 -17.60
C THR A 1039 -13.71 -12.32 -16.60
N GLN A 1040 -14.07 -13.35 -15.84
CA GLN A 1040 -13.12 -13.97 -14.92
C GLN A 1040 -11.97 -14.64 -15.67
N GLU A 1041 -12.27 -15.28 -16.80
CA GLU A 1041 -11.27 -15.92 -17.65
C GLU A 1041 -10.27 -14.91 -18.22
N GLU A 1042 -10.69 -13.68 -18.49
CA GLU A 1042 -9.82 -12.58 -18.93
C GLU A 1042 -8.90 -12.07 -17.81
N ARG A 1043 -9.40 -12.04 -16.57
CA ARG A 1043 -8.58 -11.74 -15.38
C ARG A 1043 -7.53 -12.83 -15.16
N ASP A 1044 -7.93 -14.07 -15.31
CA ASP A 1044 -7.03 -15.22 -15.20
C ASP A 1044 -5.97 -15.19 -16.30
N LEU A 1045 -6.33 -14.86 -17.54
CA LEU A 1045 -5.38 -14.68 -18.65
C LEU A 1045 -4.39 -13.54 -18.36
N SER A 1046 -4.85 -12.41 -17.80
CA SER A 1046 -3.98 -11.30 -17.39
C SER A 1046 -2.95 -11.72 -16.34
N LEU A 1047 -3.38 -12.49 -15.32
CA LEU A 1047 -2.49 -13.04 -14.31
C LEU A 1047 -1.44 -13.99 -14.91
N ASP A 1048 -1.83 -14.85 -15.86
CA ASP A 1048 -0.90 -15.76 -16.56
C ASP A 1048 0.12 -15.01 -17.41
N MET A 1049 -0.33 -14.02 -18.19
CA MET A 1049 0.56 -13.24 -19.03
C MET A 1049 1.59 -12.49 -18.17
N MET A 1050 1.17 -11.81 -17.10
CA MET A 1050 2.12 -11.18 -16.17
C MET A 1050 3.11 -12.20 -15.57
N ALA A 1051 2.62 -13.37 -15.16
CA ALA A 1051 3.47 -14.42 -14.60
C ALA A 1051 4.51 -14.95 -15.59
N TYR A 1052 4.13 -15.26 -16.84
CA TYR A 1052 5.08 -15.72 -17.85
C TYR A 1052 6.16 -14.67 -18.13
N TRP A 1053 5.77 -13.39 -18.24
CA TRP A 1053 6.70 -12.30 -18.51
C TRP A 1053 7.69 -12.12 -17.35
N VAL A 1054 7.22 -12.16 -16.09
CA VAL A 1054 8.10 -12.02 -14.93
C VAL A 1054 8.96 -13.26 -14.70
N ASN A 1055 8.43 -14.47 -14.90
CA ASN A 1055 9.23 -15.70 -14.85
C ASN A 1055 10.38 -15.65 -15.86
N PHE A 1056 10.07 -15.22 -17.08
CA PHE A 1056 11.08 -15.01 -18.11
C PHE A 1056 12.08 -13.92 -17.71
N ALA A 1057 11.62 -12.79 -17.17
CA ALA A 1057 12.52 -11.73 -16.68
C ALA A 1057 13.39 -12.18 -15.50
N THR A 1058 12.93 -13.13 -14.70
CA THR A 1058 13.65 -13.67 -13.54
C THR A 1058 14.69 -14.70 -13.97
N ASN A 1059 14.25 -15.70 -14.75
CA ASN A 1059 14.99 -16.94 -14.97
C ASN A 1059 15.35 -17.18 -16.44
N GLY A 1060 14.82 -16.39 -17.38
CA GLY A 1060 14.95 -16.57 -18.83
C GLY A 1060 14.16 -17.75 -19.38
N ASP A 1061 13.25 -18.30 -18.58
CA ASP A 1061 12.27 -19.32 -18.99
C ASP A 1061 10.90 -18.90 -18.43
N PRO A 1062 9.88 -18.66 -19.28
CA PRO A 1062 8.55 -18.28 -18.82
C PRO A 1062 7.90 -19.37 -17.95
N ASN A 1063 8.37 -20.63 -18.02
CA ASN A 1063 7.87 -21.74 -17.21
C ASN A 1063 8.53 -21.84 -15.83
N ASP A 1064 9.68 -21.18 -15.62
CA ASP A 1064 10.42 -21.26 -14.36
C ASP A 1064 9.99 -20.13 -13.42
N SER A 1065 9.18 -20.48 -12.43
CA SER A 1065 8.70 -19.57 -11.39
C SER A 1065 9.61 -19.48 -10.17
N THR A 1066 10.83 -20.04 -10.21
CA THR A 1066 11.77 -19.96 -9.09
C THR A 1066 12.13 -18.49 -8.79
N GLY A 1067 11.85 -18.02 -7.58
CA GLY A 1067 12.09 -16.62 -7.21
C GLY A 1067 11.03 -15.62 -7.70
N ALA A 1068 10.04 -16.09 -8.46
CA ALA A 1068 8.81 -15.35 -8.78
C ALA A 1068 7.65 -15.83 -7.91
N ALA A 1069 6.61 -15.01 -7.75
CA ALA A 1069 5.46 -15.38 -6.95
C ALA A 1069 4.57 -16.38 -7.71
N ARG A 1070 4.28 -17.55 -7.10
CA ARG A 1070 3.52 -18.62 -7.75
C ARG A 1070 2.02 -18.31 -7.72
N MET A 1071 1.46 -17.87 -8.84
CA MET A 1071 0.04 -17.48 -8.91
C MET A 1071 -0.93 -18.63 -9.26
N ARG A 1072 -0.58 -19.55 -10.17
CA ARG A 1072 -1.41 -20.73 -10.53
C ARG A 1072 -0.67 -21.72 -11.44
N ASP A 1073 -1.28 -22.88 -11.72
CA ASP A 1073 -0.74 -23.88 -12.66
C ASP A 1073 -0.92 -23.39 -14.11
N MET A 1074 0.19 -23.12 -14.79
CA MET A 1074 0.24 -22.58 -16.14
C MET A 1074 0.54 -23.65 -17.20
N VAL A 1075 0.09 -23.43 -18.43
CA VAL A 1075 0.39 -24.32 -19.57
C VAL A 1075 1.86 -24.21 -19.93
N ASN A 1076 2.53 -25.34 -20.17
CA ASN A 1076 3.93 -25.31 -20.55
C ASN A 1076 4.14 -24.56 -21.88
N TRP A 1077 4.85 -23.44 -21.85
CA TRP A 1077 5.30 -22.68 -23.00
C TRP A 1077 6.51 -23.38 -23.65
N PRO A 1078 6.36 -23.98 -24.84
CA PRO A 1078 7.46 -24.70 -25.46
C PRO A 1078 8.56 -23.73 -25.91
N ARG A 1079 9.82 -24.12 -25.70
CA ARG A 1079 10.97 -23.39 -26.26
C ARG A 1079 10.92 -23.44 -27.79
N PHE A 1080 11.10 -22.29 -28.42
CA PHE A 1080 11.27 -22.18 -29.86
C PHE A 1080 12.63 -22.74 -30.28
N MET A 1081 12.62 -23.67 -31.23
CA MET A 1081 13.82 -24.19 -31.89
C MET A 1081 13.67 -24.05 -33.40
N THR A 1082 14.76 -23.88 -34.14
CA THR A 1082 14.70 -23.77 -35.62
C THR A 1082 14.02 -24.97 -36.29
N SER A 1083 14.10 -26.17 -35.68
CA SER A 1083 13.49 -27.41 -36.16
C SER A 1083 12.00 -27.53 -35.85
N SER A 1084 11.56 -27.14 -34.65
CA SER A 1084 10.16 -27.30 -34.20
C SER A 1084 9.32 -26.06 -34.49
N GLN A 1085 9.91 -24.87 -34.40
CA GLN A 1085 9.25 -23.57 -34.50
C GLN A 1085 7.99 -23.51 -33.61
N SER A 1086 8.13 -24.03 -32.39
CA SER A 1086 7.05 -24.10 -31.41
C SER A 1086 6.71 -22.73 -30.86
N TYR A 1087 5.43 -22.48 -30.65
CA TYR A 1087 4.92 -21.23 -30.06
C TYR A 1087 3.73 -21.50 -29.13
N LEU A 1088 3.43 -20.55 -28.25
CA LEU A 1088 2.26 -20.60 -27.37
C LEU A 1088 1.14 -19.76 -27.96
N LYS A 1089 -0.06 -20.35 -28.10
CA LYS A 1089 -1.30 -19.63 -28.36
C LYS A 1089 -1.84 -19.16 -27.02
N LEU A 1090 -1.76 -17.86 -26.79
CA LEU A 1090 -2.30 -17.23 -25.59
C LEU A 1090 -3.79 -17.01 -25.80
N ASP A 1091 -4.58 -17.64 -24.93
CA ASP A 1091 -6.04 -17.61 -24.93
C ASP A 1091 -6.53 -17.92 -23.50
N VAL A 1092 -7.81 -17.71 -23.21
CA VAL A 1092 -8.45 -18.16 -21.96
C VAL A 1092 -8.29 -19.66 -21.72
N THR A 1093 -8.02 -20.42 -22.79
CA THR A 1093 -7.48 -21.78 -22.72
C THR A 1093 -6.23 -21.89 -23.59
N SER A 1094 -5.11 -21.43 -23.05
CA SER A 1094 -3.83 -21.39 -23.76
C SER A 1094 -3.36 -22.79 -24.20
N SER A 1095 -2.69 -22.87 -25.36
CA SER A 1095 -2.19 -24.14 -25.90
C SER A 1095 -0.94 -23.97 -26.76
N ALA A 1096 -0.10 -25.00 -26.84
CA ALA A 1096 1.09 -25.00 -27.67
C ALA A 1096 0.78 -25.45 -29.11
N ASP A 1097 1.48 -24.87 -30.09
CA ASP A 1097 1.45 -25.31 -31.49
C ASP A 1097 2.84 -25.15 -32.14
N VAL A 1098 2.94 -25.48 -33.43
CA VAL A 1098 4.19 -25.44 -34.20
C VAL A 1098 4.02 -24.75 -35.54
N LYS A 1099 5.09 -24.08 -36.00
CA LYS A 1099 5.21 -23.52 -37.36
C LYS A 1099 4.05 -22.59 -37.73
N LEU A 1100 3.89 -21.52 -36.95
CA LEU A 1100 2.91 -20.46 -37.19
C LEU A 1100 2.88 -20.07 -38.67
N ARG A 1101 1.73 -20.26 -39.34
CA ARG A 1101 1.51 -19.95 -40.76
C ARG A 1101 2.66 -20.37 -41.70
N GLU A 1102 3.13 -21.62 -41.61
CA GLU A 1102 4.37 -22.12 -42.26
C GLU A 1102 4.55 -21.70 -43.73
N SER A 1103 3.50 -21.80 -44.55
CA SER A 1103 3.55 -21.44 -45.98
C SER A 1103 3.89 -19.95 -46.17
N ASN A 1104 3.16 -19.08 -45.48
CA ASN A 1104 3.33 -17.63 -45.56
C ASN A 1104 4.68 -17.20 -44.99
N MET A 1105 5.10 -17.79 -43.87
CA MET A 1105 6.39 -17.49 -43.26
C MET A 1105 7.57 -17.91 -44.15
N LYS A 1106 7.46 -19.00 -44.92
CA LYS A 1106 8.46 -19.38 -45.92
C LYS A 1106 8.46 -18.42 -47.11
N PHE A 1107 7.28 -18.00 -47.57
CA PHE A 1107 7.18 -17.01 -48.63
C PHE A 1107 7.94 -15.72 -48.25
N TRP A 1108 7.63 -15.15 -47.08
CA TRP A 1108 8.26 -13.90 -46.65
C TRP A 1108 9.73 -14.03 -46.22
N ASN A 1109 10.11 -15.09 -45.50
CA ASN A 1109 11.46 -15.20 -44.93
C ASN A 1109 12.48 -15.94 -45.82
N GLU A 1110 12.03 -16.61 -46.88
CA GLU A 1110 12.92 -17.38 -47.77
C GLU A 1110 12.76 -16.97 -49.24
N GLU A 1111 11.53 -16.92 -49.75
CA GLU A 1111 11.28 -16.66 -51.18
C GLU A 1111 11.41 -15.19 -51.56
N VAL A 1112 10.83 -14.28 -50.79
CA VAL A 1112 10.96 -12.82 -51.02
C VAL A 1112 12.43 -12.37 -51.01
N PRO A 1113 13.27 -12.72 -50.00
CA PRO A 1113 14.70 -12.41 -50.03
C PRO A 1113 15.41 -12.95 -51.28
N ARG A 1114 15.06 -14.18 -51.71
CA ARG A 1114 15.61 -14.80 -52.91
C ARG A 1114 15.26 -14.00 -54.17
N LEU A 1115 14.01 -13.55 -54.28
CA LEU A 1115 13.55 -12.70 -55.39
C LEU A 1115 14.23 -11.32 -55.39
N MET A 1116 14.56 -10.80 -54.20
CA MET A 1116 15.33 -9.56 -54.02
C MET A 1116 16.85 -9.73 -54.24
N GLY A 1117 17.30 -10.92 -54.64
CA GLY A 1117 18.72 -11.17 -54.93
C GLY A 1117 19.60 -11.39 -53.69
N LYS A 1118 19.00 -11.63 -52.52
CA LYS A 1118 19.72 -12.05 -51.30
C LYS A 1118 19.78 -13.59 -51.24
N HIS A 1119 20.92 -14.14 -50.82
CA HIS A 1119 21.07 -15.58 -50.61
C HIS A 1119 20.80 -15.96 -49.16
N VAL A 1120 19.77 -16.78 -48.92
CA VAL A 1120 19.53 -17.41 -47.62
C VAL A 1120 20.46 -18.61 -47.49
N HIS A 1121 21.46 -18.57 -46.60
CA HIS A 1121 22.36 -19.69 -46.41
C HIS A 1121 21.64 -20.87 -45.74
N SER A 1122 21.22 -21.86 -46.53
CA SER A 1122 20.79 -23.16 -45.99
C SER A 1122 22.00 -23.98 -45.56
N ASN A 1123 21.97 -24.50 -44.34
CA ASN A 1123 22.91 -25.51 -43.85
C ASN A 1123 22.81 -26.78 -44.72
N ARG A 1124 23.60 -26.85 -45.80
CA ARG A 1124 24.00 -28.09 -46.43
C ARG A 1124 25.51 -28.11 -46.56
N ALA A 1125 26.14 -28.91 -45.70
CA ALA A 1125 27.43 -29.50 -46.01
C ALA A 1125 27.25 -30.38 -47.25
N SER A 1126 27.55 -29.85 -48.44
CA SER A 1126 27.88 -30.66 -49.61
C SER A 1126 29.38 -30.53 -49.85
N HIS A 1127 30.09 -31.64 -49.61
CA HIS A 1127 31.41 -31.84 -50.17
C HIS A 1127 31.31 -31.78 -51.70
N GLY A 1128 31.82 -30.70 -52.28
CA GLY A 1128 31.99 -30.52 -53.72
C GLY A 1128 33.26 -29.73 -53.98
N THR A 1129 34.35 -30.45 -54.15
CA THR A 1129 35.69 -29.96 -54.48
C THR A 1129 35.71 -29.01 -55.69
N ARG A 1130 36.30 -27.82 -55.52
CA ARG A 1130 37.23 -27.21 -56.50
C ARG A 1130 38.05 -26.06 -55.90
N GLU A 1131 39.27 -26.44 -55.52
CA GLU A 1131 40.56 -25.73 -55.64
C GLU A 1131 40.60 -24.19 -55.55
N THR A 1132 40.95 -23.73 -54.34
CA THR A 1132 42.14 -22.91 -54.01
C THR A 1132 42.74 -21.96 -55.05
N SER A 1133 42.79 -20.67 -54.68
CA SER A 1133 44.08 -19.98 -54.50
C SER A 1133 43.98 -19.01 -53.32
N CYS A 1134 44.63 -19.35 -52.22
CA CYS A 1134 44.78 -18.53 -51.03
C CYS A 1134 46.29 -18.34 -50.83
N SER A 1135 46.78 -17.10 -50.93
CA SER A 1135 48.15 -16.79 -50.52
C SER A 1135 48.14 -16.34 -49.07
N LEU A 1136 48.62 -17.23 -48.20
CA LEU A 1136 49.06 -16.92 -46.84
C LEU A 1136 50.28 -15.99 -46.87
N SER A 1137 50.11 -14.79 -46.31
CA SER A 1137 51.13 -13.92 -45.72
C SER A 1137 50.39 -12.60 -45.45
N VAL A 1138 50.05 -12.22 -44.22
CA VAL A 1138 50.95 -11.65 -43.21
C VAL A 1138 50.27 -11.75 -41.83
N LEU A 1139 50.69 -12.72 -41.02
CA LEU A 1139 50.47 -12.73 -39.56
C LEU A 1139 51.59 -13.55 -38.91
N ALA A 1140 52.81 -13.08 -39.15
CA ALA A 1140 54.02 -13.58 -38.49
C ALA A 1140 55.15 -12.58 -38.70
N PHE A 1141 55.05 -11.35 -38.20
CA PHE A 1141 56.22 -10.46 -38.08
C PHE A 1141 55.97 -9.29 -37.12
N THR A 1142 55.59 -9.59 -35.86
CA THR A 1142 55.53 -8.58 -34.78
C THR A 1142 56.61 -8.75 -33.72
N PHE A 1143 57.57 -9.66 -33.88
CA PHE A 1143 58.68 -9.82 -32.92
C PHE A 1143 59.98 -10.29 -33.57
N LEU A 1144 60.59 -9.45 -34.40
CA LEU A 1144 62.04 -9.31 -34.57
C LEU A 1144 62.28 -8.13 -35.53
N VAL A 1145 63.30 -7.32 -35.28
CA VAL A 1145 63.73 -6.16 -36.09
C VAL A 1145 63.06 -4.81 -35.75
N PHE A 1146 63.03 -4.47 -34.45
CA PHE A 1146 63.76 -3.24 -34.09
C PHE A 1146 65.24 -3.62 -34.12
N TYR A 1147 66.04 -2.85 -34.85
CA TYR A 1147 67.47 -3.01 -35.09
C TYR A 1147 67.87 -4.12 -36.08
N LEU A 1148 67.87 -3.77 -37.36
CA LEU A 1148 69.05 -3.86 -38.23
C LEU A 1148 68.84 -2.96 -39.45
N LEU A 1149 69.40 -1.75 -39.35
CA LEU A 1149 70.03 -0.98 -40.43
C LEU A 1149 69.13 -0.24 -41.44
N ALA A 1150 69.20 1.10 -41.31
CA ALA A 1150 68.94 2.17 -42.30
C ALA A 1150 67.48 2.58 -42.54
#